data_AF-A0A1Q3EL69-F1
#
_entry.id   AF-A0A1Q3EL69-F1
#
_cell.length_a   1.000
_cell.length_b   1.000
_cell.length_c   1.000
_cell.angle_alpha   90.00
_cell.angle_beta   90.00
_cell.angle_gamma   90.00
#
_symmetry.space_group_name_H-M   'P 1'
#
loop_
_entity.id
_entity.type
_entity.pdbx_description
1 polymer ?
#
loop_
_entity_poly.entity_id
_entity_poly.type
_entity_poly.pdbx_seq_one_letter_code
_entity_poly.pdbx_strand_id
1 'polypeptide(L)'
;MLPQLLNMQLSIHYFVPSPIFSIILAWKILFLRHWEHPDRFSDTGSFTSNPYNILLLGCGDPRNVLFTAYNEASGSERHLDITCSDMDPGIIARNILLLTMIIDNPKRLGKFFLWLYVEMESLPSDRQKFLRDAFAKQSQEASEKSKGTIFSSARAAGPLMLMAISVYSEHMKHYARTGVSSTDPRVVTAATMINPTFAYSFVGEGCNVHYGTSPLTPFPSAALFGNATRALGMKDVVVSAQKQFGEWSDAFYTRVSSQPGSVALRFVLSEATALCRAFRDLNDNHRIQTVTPISQWKATMLTFDSAQYSATGSLLSCAPTIFNVIDTSNLVDHVGYLNILVSTIPLRTVDGTIYTESLLYKGEDATKELTEQLFSDLGTVSLLLGVAPIDYLSNFFTRSNTHEIMLHNFADGGQFHQVTTWKSPMSADVPVDGQPSVAFDNMQLGTFLWDMYHRMFEEEDAMTYWAKHGANLKAISKSSLISYNRESFVLFLRLARSNLGLTSSSAALLDETQVQVLPESLSPSKISTPVFSKIPQHIGPSRPVVASFNEECEVVNWLSTRIDIQNPDVIHSYGSLGAIPEIKQLSPCTARITVSGISQMVIFPVPIRGEDNRLRLARKSLWIELLVPPSGPSQNGGMPTRPFPVVLASAMCPEIHAWNVHYVNLSRLPFLDCSHPTKLYKWLNPHIGSMMSTRERKERKRHEKDDLMFVKDTLHAIMVRASGIQGGKARRLFSLMDKGTHNTDTLLFVNGLRYDQSAHTVM
;
A
#
# COMPACT_ATOMS: atom_id res chain seq x y z
N MET A 1 -32.33 -51.97 -4.34
CA MET A 1 -31.26 -51.55 -5.27
C MET A 1 -31.05 -50.04 -5.12
N LEU A 2 -30.14 -49.48 -4.30
CA LEU A 2 -29.31 -49.95 -3.17
C LEU A 2 -28.97 -51.45 -3.09
N PRO A 3 -27.69 -51.91 -3.10
CA PRO A 3 -26.44 -51.14 -2.99
C PRO A 3 -25.47 -51.35 -4.18
N GLN A 4 -24.88 -50.27 -4.72
CA GLN A 4 -23.72 -50.37 -5.64
C GLN A 4 -22.77 -49.15 -5.66
N LEU A 5 -22.96 -48.17 -4.76
CA LEU A 5 -22.20 -46.91 -4.70
C LEU A 5 -21.12 -46.88 -3.59
N LEU A 6 -20.61 -48.05 -3.16
CA LEU A 6 -19.76 -48.14 -1.95
C LEU A 6 -18.30 -48.59 -2.19
N ASN A 7 -17.85 -48.68 -3.46
CA ASN A 7 -16.49 -49.15 -3.81
C ASN A 7 -15.81 -48.31 -4.92
N MET A 8 -15.89 -46.99 -4.85
CA MET A 8 -14.87 -46.11 -5.42
C MET A 8 -14.19 -45.31 -4.31
N GLN A 9 -13.02 -45.80 -3.88
CA GLN A 9 -12.04 -44.97 -3.18
C GLN A 9 -11.47 -43.94 -4.17
N LEU A 10 -12.26 -42.91 -4.47
CA LEU A 10 -11.73 -41.68 -5.02
C LEU A 10 -10.85 -41.05 -3.92
N SER A 11 -9.53 -41.12 -4.12
CA SER A 11 -8.56 -40.35 -3.34
C SER A 11 -8.72 -38.87 -3.68
N ILE A 12 -9.74 -38.22 -3.13
CA ILE A 12 -10.00 -36.80 -3.33
C ILE A 12 -8.95 -36.02 -2.53
N HIS A 13 -7.80 -35.79 -3.16
CA HIS A 13 -6.86 -34.76 -2.74
C HIS A 13 -7.52 -33.39 -2.97
N TYR A 14 -8.31 -32.96 -1.98
CA TYR A 14 -8.79 -31.58 -1.88
C TYR A 14 -7.60 -30.64 -1.63
N PHE A 15 -6.89 -30.30 -2.70
CA PHE A 15 -6.07 -29.09 -2.75
C PHE A 15 -7.00 -27.88 -2.85
N VAL A 16 -7.61 -27.52 -1.73
CA VAL A 16 -8.17 -26.18 -1.55
C VAL A 16 -6.97 -25.21 -1.57
N PRO A 17 -6.93 -24.21 -2.46
CA PRO A 17 -5.84 -23.26 -2.49
C PRO A 17 -5.83 -22.51 -1.15
N SER A 18 -4.71 -22.61 -0.43
CA SER A 18 -4.63 -22.23 0.98
C SER A 18 -5.01 -20.75 1.19
N PRO A 19 -6.10 -20.44 1.94
CA PRO A 19 -6.38 -19.09 2.36
C PRO A 19 -5.42 -18.74 3.50
N ILE A 20 -4.25 -18.22 3.13
CA ILE A 20 -3.19 -17.85 4.06
C ILE A 20 -3.54 -16.51 4.68
N PHE A 21 -4.43 -16.55 5.65
CA PHE A 21 -4.59 -15.48 6.63
C PHE A 21 -4.36 -16.07 8.00
N SER A 22 -3.67 -15.29 8.84
CA SER A 22 -3.35 -15.54 10.25
C SER A 22 -1.99 -16.11 10.64
N ILE A 23 -1.62 -15.70 11.86
CA ILE A 23 -0.67 -16.30 12.81
C ILE A 23 0.78 -15.81 12.72
N ILE A 24 1.06 -14.66 13.36
CA ILE A 24 2.21 -14.57 14.29
C ILE A 24 1.69 -14.80 15.71
N LEU A 25 1.38 -16.05 16.00
CA LEU A 25 1.65 -16.58 17.33
C LEU A 25 2.99 -17.31 17.15
N ALA A 26 4.00 -16.97 17.94
CA ALA A 26 5.35 -17.58 17.91
C ALA A 26 6.23 -17.11 19.10
N TRP A 27 5.62 -16.43 20.07
CA TRP A 27 6.28 -15.63 21.08
C TRP A 27 5.67 -15.91 22.46
N LYS A 28 5.99 -17.08 23.00
CA LYS A 28 5.91 -17.35 24.44
C LYS A 28 6.78 -18.55 24.81
N ILE A 29 7.98 -18.25 25.33
CA ILE A 29 8.63 -18.88 26.50
C ILE A 29 10.02 -18.25 26.65
N LEU A 30 10.35 -17.87 27.89
CA LEU A 30 11.63 -17.28 28.36
C LEU A 30 12.03 -15.92 27.78
N PHE A 31 11.79 -14.85 28.57
CA PHE A 31 12.88 -14.12 29.26
C PHE A 31 12.29 -13.25 30.39
N LEU A 32 12.80 -13.43 31.62
CA LEU A 32 12.55 -12.55 32.78
C LEU A 32 13.89 -12.07 33.32
N ARG A 33 14.14 -10.74 33.34
CA ARG A 33 14.96 -10.09 34.39
C ARG A 33 14.92 -8.55 34.32
N HIS A 34 14.37 -7.97 35.39
CA HIS A 34 14.80 -6.73 36.08
C HIS A 34 15.00 -5.41 35.29
N TRP A 35 14.16 -4.41 35.60
CA TRP A 35 14.63 -3.08 36.02
C TRP A 35 13.55 -2.35 36.83
N GLU A 36 13.84 -1.69 37.96
CA GLU A 36 12.83 -1.08 38.85
C GLU A 36 12.39 0.35 38.45
N HIS A 37 11.32 0.82 39.10
CA HIS A 37 10.51 2.04 38.84
C HIS A 37 11.05 3.26 39.65
N PRO A 38 10.68 4.54 39.34
CA PRO A 38 9.42 5.14 39.87
C PRO A 38 8.72 6.27 39.04
N ASP A 39 7.41 6.10 38.84
CA ASP A 39 6.28 6.98 39.23
C ASP A 39 6.23 8.53 39.02
N ARG A 40 5.06 8.96 38.47
CA ARG A 40 4.41 10.31 38.45
C ARG A 40 5.04 11.38 37.52
N PHE A 41 4.34 12.41 37.03
CA PHE A 41 3.03 13.02 37.39
C PHE A 41 2.14 13.33 36.16
N SER A 42 0.89 13.73 36.43
CA SER A 42 -0.09 14.27 35.49
C SER A 42 0.27 15.64 34.92
N ASP A 43 -0.19 15.95 33.70
CA ASP A 43 -1.01 17.15 33.47
C ASP A 43 -1.79 17.10 32.15
N THR A 44 -2.93 17.79 32.11
CA THR A 44 -3.88 17.79 30.98
C THR A 44 -3.50 18.84 29.92
N GLY A 45 -2.95 18.40 28.79
CA GLY A 45 -2.75 19.24 27.60
C GLY A 45 -3.96 19.25 26.68
N SER A 46 -4.41 20.42 26.23
CA SER A 46 -5.49 20.56 25.25
C SER A 46 -4.99 20.21 23.83
N PHE A 47 -5.49 19.12 23.25
CA PHE A 47 -5.11 18.67 21.91
C PHE A 47 -5.77 19.52 20.80
N THR A 48 -4.97 20.00 19.85
CA THR A 48 -5.42 20.79 18.69
C THR A 48 -4.91 20.27 17.34
N SER A 49 -4.29 19.08 17.31
CA SER A 49 -3.98 18.34 16.07
C SER A 49 -5.09 17.34 15.77
N ASN A 50 -5.58 17.30 14.52
CA ASN A 50 -6.49 16.23 14.10
C ASN A 50 -5.76 14.89 14.14
N PRO A 51 -6.44 13.79 14.55
CA PRO A 51 -5.83 12.47 14.57
C PRO A 51 -5.45 12.01 13.17
N TYR A 52 -4.30 11.35 13.05
CA TYR A 52 -3.88 10.69 11.83
C TYR A 52 -4.51 9.29 11.80
N ASN A 53 -5.50 9.13 10.92
CA ASN A 53 -6.37 7.96 10.87
C ASN A 53 -5.77 6.88 9.96
N ILE A 54 -5.57 5.68 10.50
CA ILE A 54 -4.94 4.55 9.81
C ILE A 54 -5.87 3.34 9.84
N LEU A 55 -6.10 2.72 8.68
CA LEU A 55 -6.83 1.46 8.55
C LEU A 55 -5.85 0.34 8.13
N LEU A 56 -5.78 -0.72 8.93
CA LEU A 56 -4.96 -1.91 8.66
C LEU A 56 -5.92 -3.09 8.35
N LEU A 57 -6.04 -3.47 7.08
CA LEU A 57 -6.89 -4.57 6.63
C LEU A 57 -6.06 -5.86 6.50
N GLY A 58 -6.56 -6.97 7.06
CA GLY A 58 -5.78 -8.20 7.18
C GLY A 58 -4.62 -8.03 8.17
N CYS A 59 -4.91 -7.40 9.32
CA CYS A 59 -3.95 -7.00 10.34
C CYS A 59 -3.41 -8.22 11.13
N GLY A 60 -2.65 -9.06 10.43
CA GLY A 60 -2.20 -10.38 10.87
C GLY A 60 -1.33 -10.43 12.13
N ASP A 61 -0.81 -9.29 12.61
CA ASP A 61 -0.04 -9.05 13.83
C ASP A 61 0.12 -7.53 14.10
N PRO A 62 0.62 -7.08 15.27
CA PRO A 62 0.70 -5.65 15.59
C PRO A 62 2.01 -4.98 15.15
N ARG A 63 2.82 -5.57 14.24
CA ARG A 63 4.12 -4.98 13.85
C ARG A 63 3.98 -3.54 13.34
N ASN A 64 2.95 -3.25 12.55
CA ASN A 64 2.75 -1.92 11.95
C ASN A 64 2.42 -0.88 13.02
N VAL A 65 1.66 -1.25 14.06
CA VAL A 65 1.39 -0.40 15.24
C VAL A 65 2.68 -0.10 16.01
N LEU A 66 3.43 -1.15 16.38
CA LEU A 66 4.65 -1.01 17.19
C LEU A 66 5.77 -0.28 16.43
N PHE A 67 5.96 -0.58 15.14
CA PHE A 67 6.97 0.07 14.30
C PHE A 67 6.62 1.53 13.99
N THR A 68 5.33 1.86 13.80
CA THR A 68 4.91 3.27 13.67
C THR A 68 5.24 4.05 14.94
N ALA A 69 4.85 3.53 16.11
CA ALA A 69 5.17 4.17 17.40
C ALA A 69 6.67 4.30 17.67
N TYR A 70 7.50 3.36 17.20
CA TYR A 70 8.96 3.45 17.28
C TYR A 70 9.56 4.54 16.37
N ASN A 71 9.00 4.75 15.18
CA ASN A 71 9.50 5.70 14.19
C ASN A 71 8.97 7.13 14.37
N GLU A 72 7.92 7.35 15.17
CA GLU A 72 7.51 8.69 15.60
C GLU A 72 8.69 9.45 16.25
N ALA A 73 8.70 10.76 16.04
CA ALA A 73 9.73 11.62 16.63
C ALA A 73 9.56 11.69 18.17
N SER A 74 10.67 11.80 18.89
CA SER A 74 10.65 12.00 20.35
C SER A 74 9.88 13.29 20.67
N GLY A 75 8.78 13.16 21.43
CA GLY A 75 7.88 14.29 21.73
C GLY A 75 6.82 14.59 20.67
N SER A 76 6.65 13.75 19.64
CA SER A 76 5.62 13.93 18.60
C SER A 76 4.21 13.99 19.20
N GLU A 77 3.55 15.14 19.05
CA GLU A 77 2.17 15.41 19.48
C GLU A 77 1.11 14.87 18.49
N ARG A 78 1.52 14.13 17.44
CA ARG A 78 0.60 13.56 16.45
C ARG A 78 -0.26 12.45 17.07
N HIS A 79 -1.54 12.69 17.29
CA HIS A 79 -2.46 11.62 17.68
C HIS A 79 -2.57 10.57 16.56
N LEU A 80 -2.49 9.28 16.89
CA LEU A 80 -2.68 8.17 15.96
C LEU A 80 -4.00 7.45 16.27
N ASP A 81 -4.90 7.29 15.31
CA ASP A 81 -6.09 6.44 15.46
C ASP A 81 -6.00 5.28 14.47
N ILE A 82 -5.83 4.06 14.98
CA ILE A 82 -5.51 2.88 14.17
C ILE A 82 -6.62 1.84 14.29
N THR A 83 -7.39 1.67 13.22
CA THR A 83 -8.38 0.60 13.06
C THR A 83 -7.71 -0.62 12.45
N CYS A 84 -7.65 -1.71 13.22
CA CYS A 84 -7.12 -3.01 12.82
C CYS A 84 -8.26 -3.98 12.52
N SER A 85 -8.31 -4.55 11.32
CA SER A 85 -9.33 -5.52 10.89
C SER A 85 -8.72 -6.86 10.52
N ASP A 86 -9.35 -7.93 10.97
CA ASP A 86 -9.11 -9.29 10.47
C ASP A 86 -10.37 -10.15 10.59
N MET A 87 -10.46 -11.20 9.78
CA MET A 87 -11.57 -12.16 9.78
C MET A 87 -11.38 -13.31 10.77
N ASP A 88 -10.17 -13.54 11.27
CA ASP A 88 -9.87 -14.54 12.30
C ASP A 88 -9.95 -13.92 13.73
N PRO A 89 -10.89 -14.37 14.59
CA PRO A 89 -11.01 -13.83 15.95
C PRO A 89 -9.80 -14.15 16.83
N GLY A 90 -9.04 -15.20 16.52
CA GLY A 90 -7.80 -15.58 17.22
C GLY A 90 -6.65 -14.59 16.99
N ILE A 91 -6.55 -13.98 15.80
CA ILE A 91 -5.64 -12.84 15.57
C ILE A 91 -6.04 -11.67 16.47
N ILE A 92 -7.30 -11.26 16.38
CA ILE A 92 -7.79 -10.04 17.04
C ILE A 92 -7.59 -10.15 18.55
N ALA A 93 -8.02 -11.26 19.15
CA ALA A 93 -7.81 -11.52 20.58
C ALA A 93 -6.32 -11.53 20.98
N ARG A 94 -5.45 -12.14 20.16
CA ARG A 94 -3.99 -12.16 20.40
C ARG A 94 -3.38 -10.77 20.30
N ASN A 95 -3.75 -9.97 19.31
CA ASN A 95 -3.22 -8.62 19.11
C ASN A 95 -3.60 -7.71 20.28
N ILE A 96 -4.87 -7.71 20.67
CA ILE A 96 -5.37 -6.99 21.86
C ILE A 96 -4.54 -7.40 23.08
N LEU A 97 -4.47 -8.70 23.37
CA LEU A 97 -3.75 -9.22 24.54
C LEU A 97 -2.27 -8.80 24.55
N LEU A 98 -1.57 -8.91 23.41
CA LEU A 98 -0.15 -8.57 23.32
C LEU A 98 0.09 -7.08 23.60
N LEU A 99 -0.78 -6.21 23.07
CA LEU A 99 -0.69 -4.76 23.28
C LEU A 99 -1.07 -4.37 24.72
N THR A 100 -2.12 -4.97 25.28
CA THR A 100 -2.47 -4.82 26.71
C THR A 100 -1.32 -5.28 27.62
N MET A 101 -0.66 -6.40 27.33
CA MET A 101 0.51 -6.88 28.08
C MET A 101 1.72 -5.94 28.02
N ILE A 102 1.88 -5.16 26.94
CA ILE A 102 2.91 -4.12 26.83
C ILE A 102 2.52 -2.90 27.69
N ILE A 103 1.24 -2.53 27.72
CA ILE A 103 0.72 -1.40 28.51
C ILE A 103 0.71 -1.68 30.02
N ASP A 104 0.25 -2.86 30.45
CA ASP A 104 0.04 -3.23 31.87
C ASP A 104 1.34 -3.54 32.67
N ASN A 105 2.49 -3.15 32.12
CA ASN A 105 3.86 -3.40 32.57
C ASN A 105 4.42 -4.80 32.22
N PRO A 106 5.51 -4.89 31.43
CA PRO A 106 6.09 -6.18 31.00
C PRO A 106 6.60 -7.06 32.16
N LYS A 107 6.74 -6.52 33.38
CA LYS A 107 7.07 -7.31 34.59
C LYS A 107 5.92 -8.24 35.04
N ARG A 108 4.67 -7.98 34.62
CA ARG A 108 3.48 -8.76 35.00
C ARG A 108 2.97 -9.66 33.87
N LEU A 109 3.88 -10.17 33.03
CA LEU A 109 3.63 -11.12 31.94
C LEU A 109 3.04 -12.49 32.37
N GLY A 110 2.65 -12.65 33.64
CA GLY A 110 2.05 -13.86 34.21
C GLY A 110 0.55 -13.72 34.47
N LYS A 111 -0.24 -14.56 33.76
CA LYS A 111 -1.66 -14.88 34.02
C LYS A 111 -2.70 -13.77 33.83
N PHE A 112 -2.98 -13.35 32.60
CA PHE A 112 -4.34 -12.94 32.21
C PHE A 112 -4.70 -13.44 30.80
N PHE A 113 -5.99 -13.78 30.63
CA PHE A 113 -6.68 -14.41 29.47
C PHE A 113 -5.85 -14.96 28.32
N LEU A 114 -5.65 -16.28 28.37
CA LEU A 114 -5.18 -17.08 27.24
C LEU A 114 -6.20 -18.20 26.94
N TRP A 115 -7.51 -17.92 26.98
CA TRP A 115 -8.55 -18.96 27.16
C TRP A 115 -8.38 -20.18 26.23
N LEU A 116 -8.24 -20.01 24.92
CA LEU A 116 -8.00 -21.11 23.97
C LEU A 116 -6.63 -21.82 24.08
N TYR A 117 -5.62 -21.17 24.68
CA TYR A 117 -4.23 -21.63 24.65
C TYR A 117 -3.68 -22.09 26.02
N VAL A 118 -4.19 -21.54 27.13
CA VAL A 118 -4.00 -22.08 28.49
C VAL A 118 -4.93 -23.27 28.70
N GLU A 119 -6.15 -23.25 28.15
CA GLU A 119 -7.00 -24.44 28.18
C GLU A 119 -6.53 -25.55 27.24
N MET A 120 -5.50 -25.37 26.40
CA MET A 120 -4.90 -26.52 25.70
C MET A 120 -4.39 -27.60 26.67
N GLU A 121 -3.94 -27.22 27.87
CA GLU A 121 -3.54 -28.17 28.91
C GLU A 121 -4.75 -28.75 29.69
N SER A 122 -5.94 -28.15 29.59
CA SER A 122 -7.20 -28.67 30.14
C SER A 122 -8.17 -29.25 29.10
N LEU A 123 -7.78 -29.28 27.81
CA LEU A 123 -8.52 -29.98 26.76
C LEU A 123 -8.70 -31.47 27.14
N PRO A 124 -9.82 -32.11 26.76
CA PRO A 124 -9.99 -33.55 26.89
C PRO A 124 -8.80 -34.32 26.30
N SER A 125 -8.38 -35.38 26.99
CA SER A 125 -7.17 -36.16 26.66
C SER A 125 -7.09 -36.60 25.20
N ASP A 126 -8.23 -36.94 24.59
CA ASP A 126 -8.30 -37.34 23.18
C ASP A 126 -8.00 -36.18 22.22
N ARG A 127 -8.43 -34.95 22.54
CA ARG A 127 -8.12 -33.74 21.75
C ARG A 127 -6.65 -33.35 21.92
N GLN A 128 -6.12 -33.43 23.14
CA GLN A 128 -4.68 -33.23 23.38
C GLN A 128 -3.85 -34.24 22.59
N LYS A 129 -4.25 -35.52 22.61
CA LYS A 129 -3.58 -36.57 21.84
C LYS A 129 -3.62 -36.27 20.34
N PHE A 130 -4.80 -35.92 19.78
CA PHE A 130 -4.94 -35.53 18.38
C PHE A 130 -3.97 -34.40 17.98
N LEU A 131 -3.89 -33.33 18.80
CA LEU A 131 -2.97 -32.21 18.54
C LEU A 131 -1.48 -32.63 18.66
N ARG A 132 -1.13 -33.49 19.63
CA ARG A 132 0.24 -34.04 19.76
C ARG A 132 0.61 -34.92 18.57
N ASP A 133 -0.29 -35.79 18.13
CA ASP A 133 -0.08 -36.69 16.98
C ASP A 133 0.06 -35.87 15.68
N ALA A 134 -0.77 -34.83 15.49
CA ALA A 134 -0.67 -33.90 14.36
C ALA A 134 0.66 -33.12 14.38
N PHE A 135 1.10 -32.63 15.55
CA PHE A 135 2.40 -31.96 15.70
C PHE A 135 3.57 -32.91 15.42
N ALA A 136 3.53 -34.14 15.93
CA ALA A 136 4.56 -35.15 15.70
C ALA A 136 4.70 -35.47 14.20
N LYS A 137 3.57 -35.66 13.50
CA LYS A 137 3.54 -35.85 12.05
C LYS A 137 4.16 -34.67 11.30
N GLN A 138 3.77 -33.43 11.63
CA GLN A 138 4.32 -32.22 11.01
C GLN A 138 5.84 -32.07 11.27
N SER A 139 6.30 -32.41 12.48
CA SER A 139 7.72 -32.34 12.86
C SER A 139 8.57 -33.38 12.10
N GLN A 140 8.02 -34.59 11.92
CA GLN A 140 8.61 -35.63 11.06
C GLN A 140 8.65 -35.16 9.59
N GLU A 141 7.53 -34.68 9.04
CA GLU A 141 7.46 -34.17 7.67
C GLU A 141 8.42 -33.00 7.44
N ALA A 142 8.58 -32.07 8.40
CA ALA A 142 9.55 -30.97 8.31
C ALA A 142 11.01 -31.46 8.29
N SER A 143 11.28 -32.62 8.89
CA SER A 143 12.60 -33.26 8.89
C SER A 143 12.88 -34.00 7.57
N GLU A 144 11.87 -34.71 7.03
CA GLU A 144 11.96 -35.52 5.82
C GLU A 144 11.85 -34.69 4.51
N LYS A 145 10.93 -33.72 4.44
CA LYS A 145 10.72 -32.82 3.28
C LYS A 145 11.76 -31.71 3.17
N SER A 146 12.86 -31.79 3.92
CA SER A 146 13.87 -30.73 4.09
C SER A 146 14.66 -30.33 2.82
N LYS A 147 14.34 -30.89 1.65
CA LYS A 147 14.96 -30.61 0.35
C LYS A 147 14.59 -29.25 -0.27
N GLY A 148 13.51 -28.61 0.17
CA GLY A 148 13.12 -27.26 -0.28
C GLY A 148 13.88 -26.13 0.44
N THR A 149 14.13 -25.01 -0.25
CA THR A 149 14.67 -23.78 0.35
C THR A 149 13.54 -22.80 0.64
N ILE A 150 13.35 -22.43 1.91
CA ILE A 150 12.29 -21.48 2.32
C ILE A 150 12.93 -20.09 2.45
N PHE A 151 12.68 -19.22 1.48
CA PHE A 151 13.31 -17.88 1.41
C PHE A 151 12.41 -16.73 1.88
N SER A 152 11.11 -16.95 2.12
CA SER A 152 10.12 -15.88 2.34
C SER A 152 10.53 -14.88 3.42
N SER A 153 10.99 -15.36 4.59
CA SER A 153 11.43 -14.49 5.69
C SER A 153 12.79 -13.81 5.48
N ALA A 154 13.59 -14.27 4.51
CA ALA A 154 14.87 -13.62 4.19
C ALA A 154 14.68 -12.22 3.60
N ARG A 155 13.46 -11.88 3.14
CA ARG A 155 13.06 -10.53 2.71
C ARG A 155 13.27 -9.47 3.80
N ALA A 156 13.23 -9.84 5.07
CA ALA A 156 13.57 -8.95 6.18
C ALA A 156 15.03 -8.41 6.12
N ALA A 157 15.92 -9.07 5.37
CA ALA A 157 17.27 -8.57 5.10
C ALA A 157 17.34 -7.57 3.92
N GLY A 158 16.23 -7.31 3.23
CA GLY A 158 16.13 -6.40 2.08
C GLY A 158 17.19 -6.67 1.02
N PRO A 159 18.11 -5.73 0.72
CA PRO A 159 19.13 -5.93 -0.30
C PRO A 159 20.19 -6.99 0.08
N LEU A 160 20.21 -7.46 1.34
CA LEU A 160 21.05 -8.56 1.81
C LEU A 160 20.32 -9.92 1.74
N MET A 161 19.08 -10.00 1.22
CA MET A 161 18.26 -11.21 1.18
C MET A 161 19.02 -12.46 0.71
N LEU A 162 19.76 -12.38 -0.39
CA LEU A 162 20.53 -13.51 -0.94
C LEU A 162 21.58 -14.08 0.04
N MET A 163 22.12 -13.26 0.94
CA MET A 163 23.03 -13.70 2.01
C MET A 163 22.29 -14.28 3.23
N ALA A 164 21.00 -13.99 3.36
CA ALA A 164 20.16 -14.36 4.49
C ALA A 164 19.34 -15.64 4.24
N ILE A 165 19.12 -16.04 2.97
CA ILE A 165 18.30 -17.20 2.60
C ILE A 165 18.66 -18.48 3.36
N SER A 166 19.95 -18.82 3.50
CA SER A 166 20.37 -20.04 4.23
C SER A 166 19.94 -19.99 5.70
N VAL A 167 20.30 -18.92 6.40
CA VAL A 167 20.03 -18.73 7.84
C VAL A 167 18.52 -18.72 8.13
N TYR A 168 17.72 -18.05 7.30
CA TYR A 168 16.26 -18.01 7.47
C TYR A 168 15.58 -19.33 7.08
N SER A 169 16.07 -20.04 6.05
CA SER A 169 15.57 -21.37 5.67
C SER A 169 15.88 -22.42 6.75
N GLU A 170 17.08 -22.37 7.34
CA GLU A 170 17.45 -23.19 8.52
C GLU A 170 16.55 -22.85 9.72
N HIS A 171 16.37 -21.57 10.03
CA HIS A 171 15.49 -21.14 11.12
C HIS A 171 14.05 -21.62 10.91
N MET A 172 13.50 -21.49 9.70
CA MET A 172 12.12 -21.93 9.43
C MET A 172 11.97 -23.45 9.56
N LYS A 173 12.96 -24.23 9.11
CA LYS A 173 12.99 -25.70 9.31
C LYS A 173 13.08 -26.06 10.80
N HIS A 174 13.91 -25.36 11.58
CA HIS A 174 14.00 -25.53 13.03
C HIS A 174 12.69 -25.18 13.73
N TYR A 175 12.08 -24.05 13.38
CA TYR A 175 10.80 -23.60 13.93
C TYR A 175 9.65 -24.56 13.61
N ALA A 176 9.53 -25.02 12.36
CA ALA A 176 8.53 -26.00 11.94
C ALA A 176 8.68 -27.36 12.64
N ARG A 177 9.91 -27.78 12.93
CA ARG A 177 10.21 -29.03 13.64
C ARG A 177 9.99 -28.95 15.15
N THR A 178 10.34 -27.83 15.79
CA THR A 178 10.42 -27.72 17.26
C THR A 178 9.32 -26.87 17.88
N GLY A 179 8.60 -26.06 17.08
CA GLY A 179 7.64 -25.08 17.58
C GLY A 179 8.27 -23.87 18.28
N VAL A 180 9.60 -23.74 18.32
CA VAL A 180 10.27 -22.63 19.04
C VAL A 180 11.36 -21.98 18.19
N SER A 181 11.44 -20.65 18.25
CA SER A 181 12.49 -19.85 17.58
C SER A 181 13.85 -19.98 18.27
N SER A 182 13.86 -20.34 19.56
CA SER A 182 15.10 -20.45 20.34
C SER A 182 15.94 -21.62 19.85
N THR A 183 17.25 -21.39 19.74
CA THR A 183 18.25 -22.40 19.40
C THR A 183 19.04 -22.90 20.62
N ASP A 184 18.73 -22.42 21.84
CA ASP A 184 19.34 -22.95 23.07
C ASP A 184 18.69 -24.31 23.42
N PRO A 185 19.43 -25.42 23.44
CA PRO A 185 18.87 -26.75 23.71
C PRO A 185 18.07 -26.82 25.02
N ARG A 186 18.46 -26.05 26.05
CA ARG A 186 17.74 -26.02 27.34
C ARG A 186 16.34 -25.43 27.20
N VAL A 187 16.19 -24.43 26.33
CA VAL A 187 14.88 -23.82 26.02
C VAL A 187 14.03 -24.78 25.21
N VAL A 188 14.62 -25.44 24.20
CA VAL A 188 13.93 -26.43 23.37
C VAL A 188 13.44 -27.62 24.21
N THR A 189 14.29 -28.17 25.09
CA THR A 189 13.90 -29.29 25.98
C THR A 189 12.89 -28.87 27.05
N ALA A 190 12.92 -27.62 27.53
CA ALA A 190 11.93 -27.10 28.47
C ALA A 190 10.57 -26.75 27.82
N ALA A 191 10.50 -26.64 26.50
CA ALA A 191 9.27 -26.35 25.76
C ALA A 191 8.43 -27.64 25.58
N THR A 192 7.71 -28.04 26.64
CA THR A 192 6.85 -29.24 26.66
C THR A 192 5.42 -28.99 26.17
N MET A 193 5.00 -27.72 26.10
CA MET A 193 3.71 -27.30 25.53
C MET A 193 3.77 -27.27 24.00
N ILE A 194 2.70 -27.72 23.34
CA ILE A 194 2.54 -27.56 21.89
C ILE A 194 2.53 -26.06 21.57
N ASN A 195 3.26 -25.67 20.52
CA ASN A 195 3.21 -24.30 20.00
C ASN A 195 1.77 -24.01 19.51
N PRO A 196 0.95 -23.19 20.23
CA PRO A 196 -0.50 -23.13 19.97
C PRO A 196 -0.86 -22.50 18.62
N THR A 197 0.17 -21.92 17.99
CA THR A 197 0.26 -21.28 16.69
C THR A 197 0.03 -22.27 15.55
N PHE A 198 0.40 -23.54 15.78
CA PHE A 198 0.23 -24.61 14.80
C PHE A 198 -1.09 -25.34 15.02
N ALA A 199 -1.64 -25.30 16.25
CA ALA A 199 -2.79 -26.07 16.68
C ALA A 199 -4.13 -25.61 16.08
N TYR A 200 -4.23 -24.32 15.73
CA TYR A 200 -5.48 -23.67 15.29
C TYR A 200 -5.29 -22.90 13.99
N SER A 201 -6.31 -22.96 13.14
CA SER A 201 -6.42 -22.18 11.91
C SER A 201 -7.89 -21.96 11.55
N PHE A 202 -8.18 -21.10 10.58
CA PHE A 202 -9.55 -20.89 10.09
C PHE A 202 -10.23 -22.18 9.59
N VAL A 203 -9.47 -23.17 9.12
CA VAL A 203 -10.01 -24.48 8.67
C VAL A 203 -10.22 -25.48 9.81
N GLY A 204 -9.93 -25.10 11.06
CA GLY A 204 -10.13 -25.91 12.26
C GLY A 204 -8.84 -26.27 13.00
N GLU A 205 -8.94 -27.28 13.87
CA GLU A 205 -7.86 -27.81 14.70
C GLU A 205 -6.97 -28.80 13.93
N GLY A 206 -5.66 -28.79 14.21
CA GLY A 206 -4.73 -29.72 13.59
C GLY A 206 -3.27 -29.32 13.79
N CYS A 207 -2.45 -29.49 12.76
CA CYS A 207 -1.11 -28.92 12.71
C CYS A 207 -0.74 -28.61 11.26
N ASN A 208 -0.55 -27.33 10.93
CA ASN A 208 -0.11 -26.90 9.59
C ASN A 208 0.82 -25.69 9.70
N VAL A 209 2.12 -25.88 9.42
CA VAL A 209 3.12 -24.82 9.55
C VAL A 209 3.36 -24.14 8.20
N HIS A 210 2.72 -22.98 8.02
CA HIS A 210 2.91 -22.16 6.84
C HIS A 210 4.14 -21.23 6.96
N TYR A 211 4.83 -20.91 5.86
CA TYR A 211 6.02 -20.04 5.89
C TYR A 211 5.73 -18.62 6.40
N GLY A 212 4.47 -18.15 6.26
CA GLY A 212 4.01 -16.88 6.82
C GLY A 212 4.03 -16.82 8.34
N THR A 213 4.02 -17.97 9.04
CA THR A 213 4.04 -18.05 10.51
C THR A 213 5.42 -17.77 11.13
N SER A 214 6.42 -17.48 10.30
CA SER A 214 7.80 -17.26 10.76
C SER A 214 7.93 -16.01 11.64
N PRO A 215 8.38 -16.14 12.91
CA PRO A 215 8.47 -15.04 13.87
C PRO A 215 9.46 -13.94 13.51
N LEU A 216 10.35 -14.18 12.54
CA LEU A 216 11.44 -13.28 12.19
C LEU A 216 11.12 -12.37 10.99
N THR A 217 10.05 -12.65 10.25
CA THR A 217 9.63 -11.85 9.09
C THR A 217 9.35 -10.37 9.42
N PRO A 218 8.77 -10.00 10.59
CA PRO A 218 8.49 -8.60 10.92
C PRO A 218 9.72 -7.73 11.18
N PHE A 219 10.88 -8.32 11.48
CA PHE A 219 12.01 -7.61 12.08
C PHE A 219 13.16 -7.44 11.07
N PRO A 220 13.43 -6.21 10.60
CA PRO A 220 14.51 -5.97 9.65
C PRO A 220 15.86 -6.50 10.14
N SER A 221 16.62 -7.09 9.21
CA SER A 221 17.94 -7.66 9.47
C SER A 221 19.02 -7.19 8.49
N ALA A 222 18.70 -6.29 7.56
CA ALA A 222 19.65 -5.76 6.57
C ALA A 222 20.95 -5.23 7.23
N ALA A 223 20.80 -4.49 8.33
CA ALA A 223 21.93 -3.96 9.10
C ALA A 223 22.75 -5.06 9.81
N LEU A 224 22.08 -6.12 10.29
CA LEU A 224 22.74 -7.27 10.93
C LEU A 224 23.65 -8.00 9.92
N PHE A 225 23.13 -8.36 8.74
CA PHE A 225 23.91 -9.06 7.70
C PHE A 225 24.98 -8.16 7.08
N GLY A 226 24.63 -6.92 6.74
CA GLY A 226 25.55 -5.99 6.09
C GLY A 226 26.74 -5.61 6.98
N ASN A 227 26.52 -5.36 8.27
CA ASN A 227 27.58 -4.99 9.23
C ASN A 227 28.27 -6.19 9.91
N ALA A 228 27.88 -7.45 9.61
CA ALA A 228 28.49 -8.63 10.24
C ALA A 228 29.99 -8.79 9.90
N THR A 229 30.84 -8.99 10.92
CA THR A 229 32.27 -9.29 10.77
C THR A 229 32.58 -10.79 10.67
N ARG A 230 31.58 -11.65 10.91
CA ARG A 230 31.65 -13.12 10.81
C ARG A 230 30.42 -13.68 10.10
N ALA A 231 30.44 -14.98 9.80
CA ALA A 231 29.23 -15.71 9.42
C ALA A 231 28.20 -15.63 10.56
N LEU A 232 26.92 -15.45 10.17
CA LEU A 232 25.77 -15.41 11.08
C LEU A 232 25.05 -16.75 11.07
N GLY A 233 24.43 -17.10 12.19
CA GLY A 233 23.55 -18.27 12.31
C GLY A 233 22.17 -17.91 12.86
N MET A 234 21.29 -18.91 12.97
CA MET A 234 19.92 -18.76 13.46
C MET A 234 19.82 -17.99 14.79
N LYS A 235 20.76 -18.20 15.72
CA LYS A 235 20.80 -17.49 17.01
C LYS A 235 20.93 -15.97 16.86
N ASP A 236 21.69 -15.49 15.88
CA ASP A 236 21.98 -14.07 15.70
C ASP A 236 20.73 -13.32 15.22
N VAL A 237 19.99 -13.88 14.26
CA VAL A 237 18.74 -13.30 13.75
C VAL A 237 17.64 -13.31 14.81
N VAL A 238 17.54 -14.37 15.62
CA VAL A 238 16.58 -14.46 16.73
C VAL A 238 16.87 -13.40 17.81
N VAL A 239 18.13 -13.25 18.23
CA VAL A 239 18.52 -12.23 19.22
C VAL A 239 18.30 -10.80 18.67
N SER A 240 18.58 -10.57 17.39
CA SER A 240 18.33 -9.27 16.74
C SER A 240 16.83 -8.94 16.62
N ALA A 241 15.97 -9.94 16.41
CA ALA A 241 14.52 -9.77 16.43
C ALA A 241 14.00 -9.51 17.85
N GLN A 242 14.47 -10.25 18.86
CA GLN A 242 14.16 -10.04 20.28
C GLN A 242 14.50 -8.63 20.74
N LYS A 243 15.68 -8.12 20.35
CA LYS A 243 16.08 -6.75 20.67
C LYS A 243 15.14 -5.70 20.05
N GLN A 244 14.85 -5.81 18.75
CA GLN A 244 13.95 -4.88 18.06
C GLN A 244 12.54 -4.91 18.63
N PHE A 245 12.00 -6.10 18.92
CA PHE A 245 10.70 -6.24 19.56
C PHE A 245 10.63 -5.53 20.92
N GLY A 246 11.68 -5.65 21.75
CA GLY A 246 11.81 -4.90 23.00
C GLY A 246 11.80 -3.39 22.76
N GLU A 247 12.69 -2.89 21.91
CA GLU A 247 12.79 -1.45 21.60
C GLU A 247 11.48 -0.85 21.06
N TRP A 248 10.74 -1.58 20.22
CA TRP A 248 9.46 -1.11 19.67
C TRP A 248 8.35 -1.16 20.74
N SER A 249 8.34 -2.16 21.60
CA SER A 249 7.41 -2.27 22.72
C SER A 249 7.64 -1.17 23.76
N ASP A 250 8.90 -0.87 24.10
CA ASP A 250 9.27 0.21 25.02
C ASP A 250 8.90 1.59 24.46
N ALA A 251 9.07 1.81 23.16
CA ALA A 251 8.64 3.05 22.49
C ALA A 251 7.12 3.23 22.51
N PHE A 252 6.37 2.16 22.19
CA PHE A 252 4.91 2.15 22.27
C PHE A 252 4.41 2.39 23.70
N TYR A 253 4.95 1.67 24.68
CA TYR A 253 4.63 1.84 26.10
C TYR A 253 4.89 3.29 26.57
N THR A 254 6.05 3.84 26.21
CA THR A 254 6.45 5.21 26.57
C THR A 254 5.50 6.24 25.97
N ARG A 255 5.05 6.07 24.72
CA ARG A 255 4.08 6.96 24.08
C ARG A 255 2.73 6.95 24.80
N VAL A 256 2.16 5.76 25.00
CA VAL A 256 0.84 5.59 25.64
C VAL A 256 0.86 6.07 27.11
N SER A 257 1.98 5.88 27.81
CA SER A 257 2.12 6.27 29.22
C SER A 257 2.41 7.75 29.44
N SER A 258 3.21 8.39 28.56
CA SER A 258 3.59 9.80 28.71
C SER A 258 2.57 10.77 28.11
N GLN A 259 1.80 10.33 27.12
CA GLN A 259 0.75 11.12 26.48
C GLN A 259 -0.54 10.28 26.41
N PRO A 260 -1.34 10.20 27.48
CA PRO A 260 -2.62 9.48 27.48
C PRO A 260 -3.53 10.00 26.36
N GLY A 261 -4.06 9.08 25.56
CA GLY A 261 -4.85 9.42 24.37
C GLY A 261 -4.03 9.71 23.10
N SER A 262 -2.70 9.74 23.12
CA SER A 262 -1.88 9.93 21.89
C SER A 262 -2.00 8.80 20.86
N VAL A 263 -2.54 7.64 21.25
CA VAL A 263 -2.82 6.50 20.39
C VAL A 263 -4.17 5.88 20.76
N ALA A 264 -5.09 5.83 19.81
CA ALA A 264 -6.30 5.03 19.86
C ALA A 264 -6.12 3.77 19.00
N LEU A 265 -6.46 2.60 19.54
CA LEU A 265 -6.44 1.33 18.81
C LEU A 265 -7.83 0.72 18.79
N ARG A 266 -8.35 0.44 17.60
CA ARG A 266 -9.69 -0.12 17.38
C ARG A 266 -9.55 -1.46 16.68
N PHE A 267 -10.31 -2.46 17.12
CA PHE A 267 -10.23 -3.81 16.57
C PHE A 267 -11.59 -4.25 16.04
N VAL A 268 -11.61 -4.72 14.79
CA VAL A 268 -12.85 -5.13 14.12
C VAL A 268 -12.71 -6.54 13.57
N LEU A 269 -13.61 -7.42 13.99
CA LEU A 269 -13.71 -8.79 13.46
C LEU A 269 -14.54 -8.77 12.17
N SER A 270 -13.87 -8.63 11.02
CA SER A 270 -14.50 -8.65 9.71
C SER A 270 -13.49 -8.92 8.59
N GLU A 271 -13.98 -9.53 7.51
CA GLU A 271 -13.30 -9.56 6.21
C GLU A 271 -13.16 -8.12 5.67
N ALA A 272 -12.04 -7.85 5.00
CA ALA A 272 -11.65 -6.50 4.59
C ALA A 272 -12.68 -5.79 3.68
N THR A 273 -13.20 -6.47 2.65
CA THR A 273 -14.22 -5.87 1.76
C THR A 273 -15.57 -5.70 2.45
N ALA A 274 -15.93 -6.59 3.38
CA ALA A 274 -17.12 -6.45 4.21
C ALA A 274 -17.04 -5.23 5.14
N LEU A 275 -15.93 -5.04 5.86
CA LEU A 275 -15.71 -3.85 6.68
C LEU A 275 -15.76 -2.57 5.84
N CYS A 276 -15.14 -2.57 4.65
CA CYS A 276 -15.15 -1.39 3.79
C CYS A 276 -16.56 -1.03 3.29
N ARG A 277 -17.38 -2.03 2.95
CA ARG A 277 -18.81 -1.83 2.62
C ARG A 277 -19.58 -1.29 3.83
N ALA A 278 -19.32 -1.81 5.04
CA ALA A 278 -19.96 -1.38 6.27
C ALA A 278 -19.62 0.08 6.64
N PHE A 279 -18.36 0.50 6.54
CA PHE A 279 -17.98 1.91 6.73
C PHE A 279 -18.65 2.83 5.71
N ARG A 280 -18.83 2.37 4.46
CA ARG A 280 -19.54 3.13 3.44
C ARG A 280 -21.04 3.26 3.75
N ASP A 281 -21.71 2.18 4.17
CA ASP A 281 -23.11 2.22 4.62
C ASP A 281 -23.31 3.12 5.85
N LEU A 282 -22.32 3.17 6.75
CA LEU A 282 -22.30 4.11 7.87
C LEU A 282 -22.11 5.57 7.43
N ASN A 283 -21.25 5.83 6.45
CA ASN A 283 -21.03 7.18 5.91
C ASN A 283 -22.23 7.69 5.09
N ASP A 284 -22.76 6.84 4.20
CA ASP A 284 -23.85 7.19 3.28
C ASP A 284 -25.21 7.24 4.00
N ASN A 285 -25.49 6.30 4.92
CA ASN A 285 -26.81 6.09 5.53
C ASN A 285 -26.85 6.23 7.06
N HIS A 286 -25.74 6.55 7.72
CA HIS A 286 -25.62 6.65 9.19
C HIS A 286 -26.05 5.38 9.95
N ARG A 287 -25.91 4.21 9.32
CA ARG A 287 -26.32 2.92 9.88
C ARG A 287 -25.27 2.30 10.80
N ILE A 288 -25.52 2.37 12.10
CA ILE A 288 -24.71 1.68 13.13
C ILE A 288 -24.86 0.15 13.04
N GLN A 289 -26.09 -0.34 12.87
CA GLN A 289 -26.37 -1.75 12.59
C GLN A 289 -26.46 -1.93 11.07
N THR A 290 -25.45 -2.57 10.47
CA THR A 290 -25.39 -2.72 9.01
C THR A 290 -26.13 -3.97 8.55
N VAL A 291 -26.45 -4.02 7.26
CA VAL A 291 -26.93 -5.24 6.58
C VAL A 291 -25.79 -6.09 6.00
N THR A 292 -24.53 -5.76 6.32
CA THR A 292 -23.35 -6.42 5.77
C THR A 292 -22.88 -7.53 6.72
N PRO A 293 -22.82 -8.80 6.28
CA PRO A 293 -22.23 -9.87 7.08
C PRO A 293 -20.75 -9.62 7.36
N ILE A 294 -20.27 -10.00 8.54
CA ILE A 294 -18.85 -9.79 8.93
C ILE A 294 -17.86 -10.49 7.99
N SER A 295 -18.26 -11.56 7.32
CA SER A 295 -17.51 -12.22 6.23
C SER A 295 -18.48 -12.98 5.32
N GLN A 296 -18.00 -13.41 4.15
CA GLN A 296 -18.72 -14.38 3.33
C GLN A 296 -19.12 -15.61 4.17
N TRP A 297 -20.28 -16.20 3.83
CA TRP A 297 -20.84 -17.41 4.44
C TRP A 297 -21.13 -17.36 5.95
N LYS A 298 -21.12 -16.18 6.58
CA LYS A 298 -21.61 -15.97 7.95
C LYS A 298 -22.94 -15.21 7.94
N ALA A 299 -23.81 -15.51 8.90
CA ALA A 299 -25.08 -14.79 9.11
C ALA A 299 -24.96 -13.61 10.10
N THR A 300 -23.84 -13.50 10.82
CA THR A 300 -23.57 -12.41 11.76
C THR A 300 -23.33 -11.11 10.99
N MET A 301 -24.16 -10.10 11.22
CA MET A 301 -24.02 -8.77 10.64
C MET A 301 -23.02 -7.91 11.42
N LEU A 302 -22.32 -7.02 10.72
CA LEU A 302 -21.44 -6.03 11.34
C LEU A 302 -22.27 -4.94 12.02
N THR A 303 -22.02 -4.72 13.31
CA THR A 303 -22.63 -3.65 14.10
C THR A 303 -21.52 -2.80 14.71
N PHE A 304 -21.56 -1.49 14.49
CA PHE A 304 -20.63 -0.54 15.07
C PHE A 304 -21.02 -0.19 16.53
N ASP A 305 -20.04 0.26 17.31
CA ASP A 305 -20.30 0.79 18.65
C ASP A 305 -21.01 2.16 18.54
N SER A 306 -22.26 2.24 18.98
CA SER A 306 -23.05 3.48 18.93
C SER A 306 -22.44 4.61 19.76
N ALA A 307 -21.68 4.32 20.82
CA ALA A 307 -21.01 5.35 21.60
C ALA A 307 -19.82 5.98 20.85
N GLN A 308 -19.23 5.26 19.89
CA GLN A 308 -18.06 5.70 19.13
C GLN A 308 -18.39 6.25 17.75
N TYR A 309 -19.48 5.80 17.12
CA TYR A 309 -19.83 6.10 15.73
C TYR A 309 -21.15 6.89 15.56
N SER A 310 -21.82 7.32 16.64
CA SER A 310 -23.02 8.17 16.54
C SER A 310 -22.67 9.66 16.45
N ALA A 311 -23.49 10.40 15.69
CA ALA A 311 -23.29 11.82 15.39
C ALA A 311 -23.51 12.80 16.57
N THR A 312 -23.72 12.29 17.79
CA THR A 312 -23.91 13.08 19.02
C THR A 312 -22.66 13.23 19.87
N GLY A 313 -21.53 12.60 19.49
CA GLY A 313 -20.23 12.82 20.10
C GLY A 313 -19.58 14.16 19.72
N SER A 314 -18.59 14.59 20.49
CA SER A 314 -17.69 15.67 20.05
C SER A 314 -16.89 15.21 18.83
N LEU A 315 -16.58 16.12 17.90
CA LEU A 315 -15.73 15.83 16.73
C LEU A 315 -14.34 15.27 17.09
N LEU A 316 -13.87 15.49 18.33
CA LEU A 316 -12.61 14.97 18.86
C LEU A 316 -12.70 13.56 19.48
N SER A 317 -13.90 12.96 19.56
CA SER A 317 -14.09 11.63 20.17
C SER A 317 -14.89 10.63 19.32
N CYS A 318 -15.29 11.00 18.11
CA CYS A 318 -15.87 10.08 17.13
C CYS A 318 -14.79 9.19 16.49
N ALA A 319 -15.11 7.92 16.23
CA ALA A 319 -14.21 6.98 15.57
C ALA A 319 -14.10 7.24 14.06
N PRO A 320 -12.91 7.03 13.45
CA PRO A 320 -12.69 7.33 12.04
C PRO A 320 -13.39 6.33 11.12
N THR A 321 -14.08 6.87 10.12
CA THR A 321 -14.62 6.14 8.97
C THR A 321 -13.96 6.54 7.65
N ILE A 322 -13.09 7.55 7.69
CA ILE A 322 -12.25 8.05 6.59
C ILE A 322 -10.80 8.15 7.11
N PHE A 323 -9.85 7.66 6.31
CA PHE A 323 -8.48 7.38 6.74
C PHE A 323 -7.43 8.10 5.88
N ASN A 324 -6.35 8.57 6.52
CA ASN A 324 -5.19 9.14 5.84
C ASN A 324 -4.32 8.06 5.20
N VAL A 325 -4.26 6.88 5.83
CA VAL A 325 -3.52 5.71 5.33
C VAL A 325 -4.40 4.46 5.42
N ILE A 326 -4.45 3.70 4.34
CA ILE A 326 -5.04 2.36 4.29
C ILE A 326 -3.94 1.38 3.88
N ASP A 327 -3.57 0.46 4.76
CA ASP A 327 -2.70 -0.68 4.45
C ASP A 327 -3.57 -1.91 4.24
N THR A 328 -3.39 -2.60 3.10
CA THR A 328 -4.20 -3.77 2.75
C THR A 328 -3.47 -5.09 2.90
N SER A 329 -2.28 -5.12 3.53
CA SER A 329 -1.45 -6.33 3.60
C SER A 329 -1.30 -6.96 2.20
N ASN A 330 -1.09 -8.28 2.12
CA ASN A 330 -1.06 -9.03 0.87
C ASN A 330 -2.46 -9.41 0.32
N LEU A 331 -3.54 -8.70 0.70
CA LEU A 331 -4.92 -9.08 0.35
C LEU A 331 -5.17 -9.18 -1.17
N VAL A 332 -4.43 -8.46 -2.02
CA VAL A 332 -4.65 -8.49 -3.48
C VAL A 332 -4.33 -9.85 -4.09
N ASP A 333 -3.43 -10.64 -3.50
CA ASP A 333 -3.12 -12.02 -3.94
C ASP A 333 -4.34 -12.96 -3.89
N HIS A 334 -5.30 -12.64 -3.01
CA HIS A 334 -6.45 -13.47 -2.68
C HIS A 334 -7.78 -12.85 -3.12
N VAL A 335 -7.91 -11.53 -2.96
CA VAL A 335 -9.13 -10.74 -3.22
C VAL A 335 -9.10 -10.04 -4.58
N GLY A 336 -7.91 -9.83 -5.17
CA GLY A 336 -7.70 -9.11 -6.43
C GLY A 336 -7.62 -7.58 -6.27
N TYR A 337 -6.76 -6.93 -7.06
CA TYR A 337 -6.55 -5.48 -7.01
C TYR A 337 -7.83 -4.66 -7.13
N LEU A 338 -8.69 -4.96 -8.11
CA LEU A 338 -9.89 -4.14 -8.34
C LEU A 338 -10.87 -4.19 -7.16
N ASN A 339 -11.08 -5.35 -6.55
CA ASN A 339 -11.98 -5.47 -5.38
C ASN A 339 -11.45 -4.68 -4.17
N ILE A 340 -10.15 -4.77 -3.91
CA ILE A 340 -9.50 -4.04 -2.81
C ILE A 340 -9.58 -2.53 -3.07
N LEU A 341 -9.17 -2.05 -4.24
CA LEU A 341 -9.21 -0.63 -4.60
C LEU A 341 -10.65 -0.08 -4.58
N VAL A 342 -11.61 -0.80 -5.17
CA VAL A 342 -13.03 -0.38 -5.20
C VAL A 342 -13.64 -0.33 -3.80
N SER A 343 -13.18 -1.18 -2.88
CA SER A 343 -13.60 -1.16 -1.48
C SER A 343 -12.99 0.01 -0.71
N THR A 344 -11.68 0.26 -0.85
CA THR A 344 -10.92 1.19 -0.01
C THR A 344 -10.91 2.64 -0.49
N ILE A 345 -11.02 2.90 -1.80
CA ILE A 345 -10.93 4.28 -2.36
C ILE A 345 -11.97 5.24 -1.75
N PRO A 346 -13.24 4.85 -1.51
CA PRO A 346 -14.20 5.75 -0.85
C PRO A 346 -13.97 5.98 0.65
N LEU A 347 -12.95 5.36 1.25
CA LEU A 347 -12.60 5.49 2.67
C LEU A 347 -11.31 6.27 2.91
N ARG A 348 -10.66 6.83 1.89
CA ARG A 348 -9.46 7.67 2.05
C ARG A 348 -9.78 9.16 2.11
N THR A 349 -8.93 9.95 2.76
CA THR A 349 -8.88 11.41 2.55
C THR A 349 -8.41 11.75 1.12
N VAL A 350 -8.63 12.99 0.66
CA VAL A 350 -8.27 13.43 -0.70
C VAL A 350 -6.77 13.28 -1.00
N ASP A 351 -5.93 13.54 0.00
CA ASP A 351 -4.48 13.36 0.03
C ASP A 351 -4.02 11.95 0.47
N GLY A 352 -4.97 11.12 0.91
CA GLY A 352 -4.73 9.84 1.56
C GLY A 352 -4.05 8.79 0.68
N THR A 353 -3.34 7.88 1.34
CA THR A 353 -2.50 6.85 0.72
C THR A 353 -3.10 5.47 0.90
N ILE A 354 -3.12 4.66 -0.17
CA ILE A 354 -3.44 3.22 -0.07
C ILE A 354 -2.15 2.44 -0.38
N TYR A 355 -1.80 1.47 0.46
CA TYR A 355 -0.71 0.51 0.22
C TYR A 355 -1.30 -0.86 -0.09
N THR A 356 -0.89 -1.44 -1.21
CA THR A 356 -1.21 -2.82 -1.59
C THR A 356 0.08 -3.63 -1.74
N GLU A 357 0.21 -4.72 -1.01
CA GLU A 357 1.29 -5.69 -1.17
C GLU A 357 0.80 -6.89 -2.01
N SER A 358 1.65 -7.40 -2.89
CA SER A 358 1.46 -8.69 -3.55
C SER A 358 2.72 -9.53 -3.35
N LEU A 359 2.53 -10.83 -3.11
CA LEU A 359 3.59 -11.81 -2.91
C LEU A 359 3.51 -12.97 -3.91
N LEU A 360 2.33 -13.21 -4.51
CA LEU A 360 2.02 -14.40 -5.31
C LEU A 360 1.58 -14.04 -6.73
N TYR A 361 2.41 -14.35 -7.73
CA TYR A 361 2.11 -14.02 -9.12
C TYR A 361 1.47 -15.16 -9.93
N LYS A 362 0.46 -14.85 -10.75
CA LYS A 362 -0.26 -15.82 -11.60
C LYS A 362 0.48 -16.07 -12.93
N GLY A 363 0.92 -15.03 -13.62
CA GLY A 363 1.52 -15.09 -14.96
C GLY A 363 2.92 -15.72 -15.04
N GLU A 364 3.54 -15.61 -16.22
CA GLU A 364 4.92 -16.03 -16.48
C GLU A 364 5.94 -14.97 -15.98
N ASP A 365 5.62 -13.69 -16.16
CA ASP A 365 6.47 -12.54 -15.84
C ASP A 365 5.85 -11.73 -14.70
N ALA A 366 6.38 -11.90 -13.48
CA ALA A 366 5.88 -11.20 -12.30
C ALA A 366 5.97 -9.67 -12.41
N THR A 367 6.78 -9.13 -13.32
CA THR A 367 6.98 -7.67 -13.46
C THR A 367 5.85 -6.96 -14.22
N LYS A 368 4.95 -7.71 -14.88
CA LYS A 368 3.82 -7.18 -15.66
C LYS A 368 2.46 -7.29 -14.97
N GLU A 369 2.40 -8.10 -13.91
CA GLU A 369 1.15 -8.56 -13.30
C GLU A 369 0.21 -7.43 -12.87
N LEU A 370 0.74 -6.28 -12.42
CA LEU A 370 -0.09 -5.15 -12.00
C LEU A 370 -1.04 -4.68 -13.11
N THR A 371 -0.57 -4.59 -14.36
CA THR A 371 -1.41 -4.17 -15.50
C THR A 371 -2.34 -5.30 -15.93
N GLU A 372 -1.86 -6.54 -15.91
CA GLU A 372 -2.63 -7.74 -16.25
C GLU A 372 -3.84 -7.93 -15.31
N GLN A 373 -3.66 -7.72 -13.99
CA GLN A 373 -4.74 -7.85 -13.00
C GLN A 373 -5.70 -6.64 -12.92
N LEU A 374 -5.43 -5.56 -13.65
CA LEU A 374 -6.30 -4.37 -13.76
C LEU A 374 -7.07 -4.31 -15.08
N PHE A 375 -6.75 -5.18 -16.05
CA PHE A 375 -7.41 -5.30 -17.36
C PHE A 375 -7.48 -4.01 -18.20
N SER A 376 -6.54 -3.09 -18.00
CA SER A 376 -6.49 -1.78 -18.66
C SER A 376 -5.08 -1.18 -18.55
N ASP A 377 -4.75 -0.19 -19.39
CA ASP A 377 -3.56 0.62 -19.18
C ASP A 377 -3.65 1.41 -17.87
N LEU A 378 -2.49 1.65 -17.25
CA LEU A 378 -2.44 2.33 -15.96
C LEU A 378 -2.93 3.78 -16.00
N GLY A 379 -2.89 4.47 -17.14
CA GLY A 379 -3.37 5.85 -17.29
C GLY A 379 -4.90 5.91 -17.25
N THR A 380 -5.58 5.14 -18.11
CA THR A 380 -7.05 5.10 -18.17
C THR A 380 -7.66 4.55 -16.89
N VAL A 381 -7.14 3.43 -16.35
CA VAL A 381 -7.68 2.88 -15.10
C VAL A 381 -7.48 3.83 -13.92
N SER A 382 -6.38 4.59 -13.87
CA SER A 382 -6.15 5.61 -12.84
C SER A 382 -7.13 6.78 -12.95
N LEU A 383 -7.51 7.17 -14.17
CA LEU A 383 -8.53 8.19 -14.41
C LEU A 383 -9.91 7.75 -13.89
N LEU A 384 -10.29 6.48 -14.10
CA LEU A 384 -11.56 5.92 -13.63
C LEU A 384 -11.57 5.68 -12.11
N LEU A 385 -10.44 5.24 -11.54
CA LEU A 385 -10.29 4.99 -10.09
C LEU A 385 -10.01 6.25 -9.26
N GLY A 386 -9.58 7.36 -9.88
CA GLY A 386 -9.20 8.59 -9.19
C GLY A 386 -7.92 8.48 -8.35
N VAL A 387 -7.15 7.40 -8.53
CA VAL A 387 -5.86 7.13 -7.88
C VAL A 387 -4.91 6.43 -8.86
N ALA A 388 -3.61 6.65 -8.73
CA ALA A 388 -2.58 6.05 -9.56
C ALA A 388 -1.42 5.49 -8.70
N PRO A 389 -0.65 4.50 -9.21
CA PRO A 389 0.62 4.12 -8.60
C PRO A 389 1.61 5.29 -8.65
N ILE A 390 2.16 5.71 -7.51
CA ILE A 390 3.04 6.89 -7.46
C ILE A 390 4.34 6.69 -8.26
N ASP A 391 4.86 5.46 -8.33
CA ASP A 391 6.11 5.14 -9.02
C ASP A 391 5.92 5.18 -10.55
N TYR A 392 4.74 4.77 -11.04
CA TYR A 392 4.32 4.89 -12.44
C TYR A 392 4.27 6.37 -12.88
N LEU A 393 3.68 7.23 -12.05
CA LEU A 393 3.66 8.67 -12.35
C LEU A 393 5.05 9.31 -12.21
N SER A 394 5.81 8.97 -11.17
CA SER A 394 7.07 9.63 -10.83
C SER A 394 8.27 9.17 -11.67
N ASN A 395 8.16 8.04 -12.38
CA ASN A 395 9.23 7.44 -13.19
C ASN A 395 10.48 7.01 -12.36
N PHE A 396 10.31 6.80 -11.05
CA PHE A 396 11.28 6.20 -10.15
C PHE A 396 10.58 5.46 -9.01
N PHE A 397 11.31 4.54 -8.36
CA PHE A 397 10.87 3.83 -7.16
C PHE A 397 11.59 4.37 -5.93
N THR A 398 10.89 4.48 -4.81
CA THR A 398 11.50 4.77 -3.50
C THR A 398 11.81 3.51 -2.68
N ARG A 399 11.16 2.39 -3.01
CA ARG A 399 11.47 1.06 -2.48
C ARG A 399 12.34 0.27 -3.47
N SER A 400 13.34 -0.45 -2.99
CA SER A 400 14.14 -1.35 -3.84
C SER A 400 13.47 -2.71 -3.97
N ASN A 401 13.22 -3.14 -5.20
CA ASN A 401 12.85 -4.52 -5.55
C ASN A 401 14.04 -5.32 -6.13
N THR A 402 15.27 -4.79 -6.03
CA THR A 402 16.47 -5.39 -6.67
C THR A 402 16.70 -6.84 -6.25
N HIS A 403 16.44 -7.17 -4.98
CA HIS A 403 16.59 -8.52 -4.44
C HIS A 403 15.54 -9.50 -5.00
N GLU A 404 14.31 -9.06 -5.23
CA GLU A 404 13.25 -9.85 -5.88
C GLU A 404 13.58 -10.10 -7.35
N ILE A 405 13.99 -9.07 -8.09
CA ILE A 405 14.40 -9.19 -9.49
C ILE A 405 15.60 -10.14 -9.62
N MET A 406 16.60 -10.04 -8.73
CA MET A 406 17.71 -10.99 -8.71
C MET A 406 17.23 -12.41 -8.44
N LEU A 407 16.43 -12.63 -7.39
CA LEU A 407 15.96 -13.96 -7.03
C LEU A 407 15.13 -14.60 -8.16
N HIS A 408 14.18 -13.86 -8.74
CA HIS A 408 13.33 -14.33 -9.84
C HIS A 408 14.15 -14.76 -11.08
N ASN A 409 15.22 -14.03 -11.40
CA ASN A 409 16.13 -14.38 -12.50
C ASN A 409 17.02 -15.62 -12.22
N PHE A 410 17.21 -16.00 -10.95
CA PHE A 410 18.03 -17.15 -10.56
C PHE A 410 17.23 -18.39 -10.12
N ALA A 411 15.97 -18.22 -9.69
CA ALA A 411 15.08 -19.30 -9.27
C ALA A 411 13.61 -18.89 -9.39
N ASP A 412 12.80 -19.69 -10.07
CA ASP A 412 11.35 -19.61 -9.91
C ASP A 412 10.95 -20.24 -8.57
N GLY A 413 10.57 -19.39 -7.62
CA GLY A 413 10.06 -19.77 -6.31
C GLY A 413 8.54 -19.58 -6.16
N GLY A 414 7.82 -19.25 -7.23
CA GLY A 414 6.38 -18.94 -7.21
C GLY A 414 5.97 -17.70 -6.40
N GLN A 415 6.95 -16.94 -5.89
CA GLN A 415 6.75 -15.70 -5.13
C GLN A 415 7.57 -14.57 -5.72
N PHE A 416 6.98 -13.38 -5.79
CA PHE A 416 7.63 -12.14 -6.15
C PHE A 416 6.97 -11.01 -5.35
N HIS A 417 7.74 -10.31 -4.52
CA HIS A 417 7.18 -9.32 -3.61
C HIS A 417 7.15 -7.92 -4.23
N GLN A 418 5.95 -7.37 -4.39
CA GLN A 418 5.70 -6.03 -4.93
C GLN A 418 4.79 -5.23 -3.99
N VAL A 419 5.26 -4.08 -3.52
CA VAL A 419 4.45 -3.13 -2.74
C VAL A 419 4.15 -1.90 -3.59
N THR A 420 2.88 -1.69 -3.93
CA THR A 420 2.41 -0.55 -4.72
C THR A 420 1.78 0.49 -3.80
N THR A 421 2.18 1.75 -3.98
CA THR A 421 1.62 2.90 -3.25
C THR A 421 0.71 3.70 -4.18
N TRP A 422 -0.54 3.92 -3.76
CA TRP A 422 -1.57 4.59 -4.54
C TRP A 422 -1.95 5.94 -3.91
N LYS A 423 -2.03 6.99 -4.73
CA LYS A 423 -2.49 8.33 -4.34
C LYS A 423 -3.33 8.96 -5.44
N SER A 424 -4.15 9.95 -5.11
CA SER A 424 -4.75 10.82 -6.13
C SER A 424 -3.66 11.58 -6.87
N PRO A 425 -3.60 11.59 -8.21
CA PRO A 425 -2.58 12.35 -8.94
C PRO A 425 -2.67 13.86 -8.68
N MET A 426 -3.89 14.36 -8.43
CA MET A 426 -4.13 15.76 -8.10
C MET A 426 -3.52 16.18 -6.76
N SER A 427 -3.30 15.26 -5.81
CA SER A 427 -2.70 15.62 -4.52
C SER A 427 -1.19 15.89 -4.58
N ALA A 428 -0.57 15.77 -5.77
CA ALA A 428 0.79 16.26 -6.05
C ALA A 428 0.84 17.77 -6.36
N ASP A 429 -0.31 18.38 -6.64
CA ASP A 429 -0.46 19.81 -6.85
C ASP A 429 -0.79 20.53 -5.52
N VAL A 430 -0.52 21.83 -5.46
CA VAL A 430 -0.95 22.66 -4.31
C VAL A 430 -2.48 22.67 -4.29
N PRO A 431 -3.16 22.57 -3.13
CA PRO A 431 -4.62 22.51 -3.09
C PRO A 431 -5.26 23.68 -3.84
N VAL A 432 -6.00 23.33 -4.89
CA VAL A 432 -6.94 24.22 -5.59
C VAL A 432 -8.33 23.62 -5.37
N ASP A 433 -9.30 24.46 -5.02
CA ASP A 433 -10.63 24.00 -4.62
C ASP A 433 -11.35 23.24 -5.75
N GLY A 434 -11.75 22.00 -5.47
CA GLY A 434 -12.62 21.19 -6.32
C GLY A 434 -11.92 20.14 -7.19
N GLN A 435 -12.46 18.91 -7.16
CA GLN A 435 -12.13 17.88 -8.14
C GLN A 435 -12.88 18.17 -9.45
N PRO A 436 -12.21 18.22 -10.63
CA PRO A 436 -12.88 18.43 -11.90
C PRO A 436 -13.77 17.22 -12.22
N SER A 437 -15.02 17.47 -12.58
CA SER A 437 -15.86 16.44 -13.20
C SER A 437 -15.30 16.09 -14.58
N VAL A 438 -15.38 14.81 -14.92
CA VAL A 438 -14.83 14.23 -16.15
C VAL A 438 -15.95 13.54 -16.93
N ALA A 439 -16.23 14.04 -18.12
CA ALA A 439 -17.14 13.43 -19.07
C ALA A 439 -16.37 12.58 -20.09
N PHE A 440 -17.07 11.64 -20.74
CA PHE A 440 -16.57 10.86 -21.86
C PHE A 440 -17.60 10.88 -22.99
N ASP A 441 -17.19 10.47 -24.19
CA ASP A 441 -18.16 9.97 -25.16
C ASP A 441 -18.74 8.63 -24.70
N ASN A 442 -20.07 8.50 -24.79
CA ASN A 442 -20.79 7.33 -24.28
C ASN A 442 -20.45 6.05 -25.05
N MET A 443 -20.19 6.14 -26.36
CA MET A 443 -19.84 4.98 -27.17
C MET A 443 -18.39 4.57 -26.91
N GLN A 444 -17.45 5.52 -26.87
CA GLN A 444 -16.05 5.19 -26.56
C GLN A 444 -15.89 4.56 -25.18
N LEU A 445 -16.50 5.15 -24.14
CA LEU A 445 -16.46 4.60 -22.78
C LEU A 445 -17.19 3.25 -22.70
N GLY A 446 -18.32 3.09 -23.40
CA GLY A 446 -19.04 1.82 -23.48
C GLY A 446 -18.19 0.69 -24.09
N THR A 447 -17.51 0.96 -25.20
CA THR A 447 -16.59 0.02 -25.86
C THR A 447 -15.42 -0.34 -24.93
N PHE A 448 -14.72 0.65 -24.37
CA PHE A 448 -13.63 0.42 -23.43
C PHE A 448 -14.04 -0.49 -22.24
N LEU A 449 -15.20 -0.20 -21.62
CA LEU A 449 -15.71 -0.96 -20.48
C LEU A 449 -16.12 -2.38 -20.88
N TRP A 450 -16.64 -2.56 -22.09
CA TRP A 450 -16.95 -3.87 -22.66
C TRP A 450 -15.70 -4.72 -22.91
N ASP A 451 -14.62 -4.12 -23.43
CA ASP A 451 -13.35 -4.80 -23.67
C ASP A 451 -12.60 -5.10 -22.36
N MET A 452 -12.73 -4.23 -21.36
CA MET A 452 -12.28 -4.50 -19.98
C MET A 452 -13.06 -5.69 -19.37
N TYR A 453 -14.39 -5.71 -19.51
CA TYR A 453 -15.24 -6.81 -19.06
C TYR A 453 -14.88 -8.14 -19.73
N HIS A 454 -14.67 -8.13 -21.04
CA HIS A 454 -14.21 -9.32 -21.77
C HIS A 454 -12.87 -9.82 -21.23
N ARG A 455 -11.85 -8.96 -21.10
CA ARG A 455 -10.55 -9.35 -20.51
C ARG A 455 -10.65 -9.88 -19.07
N MET A 456 -11.61 -9.39 -18.30
CA MET A 456 -11.86 -9.81 -16.92
C MET A 456 -12.48 -11.22 -16.81
N PHE A 457 -13.17 -11.71 -17.86
CA PHE A 457 -13.96 -12.95 -17.83
C PHE A 457 -13.73 -13.91 -19.01
N GLU A 458 -12.86 -13.59 -19.96
CA GLU A 458 -12.56 -14.43 -21.14
C GLU A 458 -12.02 -15.83 -20.79
N GLU A 459 -11.37 -15.98 -19.63
CA GLU A 459 -10.86 -17.27 -19.15
C GLU A 459 -11.95 -18.17 -18.52
N GLU A 460 -13.20 -17.68 -18.42
CA GLU A 460 -14.36 -18.54 -18.11
C GLU A 460 -14.74 -19.43 -19.31
N ASP A 461 -14.37 -19.04 -20.53
CA ASP A 461 -14.48 -19.93 -21.70
C ASP A 461 -13.30 -20.91 -21.72
N ALA A 462 -13.62 -22.20 -21.67
CA ALA A 462 -12.63 -23.26 -21.67
C ALA A 462 -11.74 -23.24 -22.93
N MET A 463 -12.29 -22.90 -24.10
CA MET A 463 -11.50 -22.88 -25.34
C MET A 463 -10.44 -21.77 -25.31
N THR A 464 -10.84 -20.58 -24.87
CA THR A 464 -9.95 -19.43 -24.68
C THR A 464 -8.90 -19.71 -23.61
N TYR A 465 -9.29 -20.30 -22.47
CA TYR A 465 -8.36 -20.73 -21.42
C TYR A 465 -7.30 -21.71 -21.95
N TRP A 466 -7.71 -22.79 -22.63
CA TRP A 466 -6.78 -23.78 -23.18
C TRP A 466 -5.93 -23.21 -24.32
N ALA A 467 -6.43 -22.26 -25.10
CA ALA A 467 -5.67 -21.58 -26.14
C ALA A 467 -4.57 -20.66 -25.57
N LYS A 468 -4.83 -19.98 -24.44
CA LYS A 468 -3.86 -19.13 -23.75
C LYS A 468 -2.82 -19.92 -22.96
N HIS A 469 -3.27 -20.89 -22.15
CA HIS A 469 -2.43 -21.54 -21.14
C HIS A 469 -1.91 -22.92 -21.56
N GLY A 470 -2.53 -23.58 -22.54
CA GLY A 470 -2.18 -24.94 -22.93
C GLY A 470 -2.12 -25.88 -21.73
N ALA A 471 -1.07 -26.72 -21.66
CA ALA A 471 -0.86 -27.65 -20.55
C ALA A 471 -0.13 -27.02 -19.33
N ASN A 472 -0.20 -25.70 -19.12
CA ASN A 472 0.49 -25.02 -18.02
C ASN A 472 -0.08 -25.41 -16.64
N LEU A 473 0.63 -26.29 -15.93
CA LEU A 473 0.24 -26.80 -14.61
C LEU A 473 0.10 -25.69 -13.54
N LYS A 474 0.85 -24.58 -13.65
CA LYS A 474 0.73 -23.43 -12.73
C LYS A 474 -0.61 -22.72 -12.94
N ALA A 475 -1.02 -22.50 -14.19
CA ALA A 475 -2.33 -21.94 -14.51
C ALA A 475 -3.46 -22.88 -14.07
N ILE A 476 -3.34 -24.18 -14.37
CA ILE A 476 -4.37 -25.19 -14.02
C ILE A 476 -4.54 -25.32 -12.50
N SER A 477 -3.46 -25.26 -11.72
CA SER A 477 -3.54 -25.29 -10.25
C SER A 477 -4.14 -24.02 -9.63
N LYS A 478 -4.14 -22.89 -10.36
CA LYS A 478 -4.66 -21.59 -9.91
C LYS A 478 -6.04 -21.24 -10.47
N SER A 479 -6.60 -22.01 -11.40
CA SER A 479 -7.90 -21.71 -12.03
C SER A 479 -9.10 -21.70 -11.06
N SER A 480 -8.96 -22.35 -9.90
CA SER A 480 -9.95 -22.31 -8.81
C SER A 480 -9.95 -21.00 -8.01
N LEU A 481 -8.94 -20.12 -8.20
CA LEU A 481 -8.84 -18.81 -7.54
C LEU A 481 -9.55 -17.71 -8.34
N ILE A 482 -10.88 -17.76 -8.29
CA ILE A 482 -11.77 -16.74 -8.86
C ILE A 482 -11.70 -15.48 -7.99
N SER A 483 -10.79 -14.57 -8.34
CA SER A 483 -10.66 -13.26 -7.67
C SER A 483 -11.78 -12.29 -8.04
N TYR A 484 -12.46 -12.51 -9.17
CA TYR A 484 -13.35 -11.53 -9.80
C TYR A 484 -14.66 -12.17 -10.24
N ASN A 485 -15.78 -11.46 -10.03
CA ASN A 485 -17.10 -11.89 -10.48
C ASN A 485 -17.87 -10.68 -11.07
N ARG A 486 -19.11 -10.88 -11.53
CA ARG A 486 -19.92 -9.80 -12.12
C ARG A 486 -20.27 -8.68 -11.12
N GLU A 487 -20.38 -8.97 -9.83
CA GLU A 487 -20.53 -7.94 -8.77
C GLU A 487 -19.28 -7.06 -8.69
N SER A 488 -18.07 -7.64 -8.76
CA SER A 488 -16.80 -6.89 -8.79
C SER A 488 -16.81 -5.81 -9.88
N PHE A 489 -17.25 -6.17 -11.09
CA PHE A 489 -17.32 -5.24 -12.21
C PHE A 489 -18.41 -4.16 -11.98
N VAL A 490 -19.60 -4.53 -11.49
CA VAL A 490 -20.66 -3.56 -11.17
C VAL A 490 -20.23 -2.58 -10.06
N LEU A 491 -19.50 -3.04 -9.05
CA LEU A 491 -18.94 -2.18 -8.00
C LEU A 491 -17.84 -1.24 -8.54
N PHE A 492 -17.00 -1.72 -9.47
CA PHE A 492 -16.06 -0.89 -10.20
C PHE A 492 -16.77 0.20 -11.01
N LEU A 493 -17.83 -0.15 -11.77
CA LEU A 493 -18.65 0.82 -12.50
C LEU A 493 -19.30 1.85 -11.55
N ARG A 494 -19.78 1.43 -10.37
CA ARG A 494 -20.33 2.35 -9.35
C ARG A 494 -19.26 3.33 -8.85
N LEU A 495 -18.04 2.87 -8.60
CA LEU A 495 -16.94 3.75 -8.20
C LEU A 495 -16.56 4.73 -9.33
N ALA A 496 -16.37 4.22 -10.55
CA ALA A 496 -16.05 5.04 -11.71
C ALA A 496 -17.11 6.13 -11.92
N ARG A 497 -18.41 5.79 -11.90
CA ARG A 497 -19.52 6.75 -11.99
C ARG A 497 -19.41 7.87 -10.93
N SER A 498 -19.07 7.50 -9.70
CA SER A 498 -18.89 8.44 -8.59
C SER A 498 -17.69 9.38 -8.81
N ASN A 499 -16.54 8.84 -9.20
CA ASN A 499 -15.29 9.59 -9.40
C ASN A 499 -15.37 10.60 -10.55
N LEU A 500 -16.13 10.27 -11.59
CA LEU A 500 -16.34 11.11 -12.77
C LEU A 500 -17.37 12.23 -12.54
N GLY A 501 -18.16 12.13 -11.46
CA GLY A 501 -19.26 13.05 -11.17
C GLY A 501 -20.45 12.88 -12.12
N LEU A 502 -20.63 11.69 -12.69
CA LEU A 502 -21.74 11.40 -13.59
C LEU A 502 -23.05 11.38 -12.78
N THR A 503 -23.91 12.37 -13.04
CA THR A 503 -25.23 12.48 -12.42
C THR A 503 -26.10 11.27 -12.78
N SER A 504 -27.02 10.91 -11.87
CA SER A 504 -28.04 9.89 -12.10
C SER A 504 -29.13 10.38 -13.07
N SER A 505 -28.78 10.58 -14.34
CA SER A 505 -29.79 10.40 -15.39
C SER A 505 -30.24 8.95 -15.35
N SER A 506 -31.54 8.70 -15.12
CA SER A 506 -32.10 7.35 -15.15
C SER A 506 -31.90 6.75 -16.53
N ALA A 507 -30.92 5.86 -16.66
CA ALA A 507 -30.75 5.03 -17.84
C ALA A 507 -31.72 3.87 -17.71
N ALA A 508 -32.77 3.88 -18.56
CA ALA A 508 -33.81 2.86 -18.60
C ALA A 508 -33.28 1.55 -19.21
N LEU A 509 -32.37 0.88 -18.50
CA LEU A 509 -31.75 -0.40 -18.87
C LEU A 509 -32.23 -1.57 -18.02
N LEU A 510 -33.13 -1.34 -17.06
CA LEU A 510 -33.71 -2.36 -16.19
C LEU A 510 -35.23 -2.22 -16.19
N ASP A 511 -35.90 -3.33 -16.52
CA ASP A 511 -37.36 -3.48 -16.46
C ASP A 511 -37.83 -3.34 -15.00
N GLU A 512 -38.62 -2.30 -14.72
CA GLU A 512 -39.10 -1.94 -13.38
C GLU A 512 -40.10 -2.96 -12.80
N THR A 513 -40.57 -3.94 -13.58
CA THR A 513 -41.61 -4.88 -13.13
C THR A 513 -41.14 -5.93 -12.12
N GLN A 514 -39.83 -6.14 -11.94
CA GLN A 514 -39.29 -7.21 -11.06
C GLN A 514 -38.29 -6.77 -9.98
N VAL A 515 -37.94 -5.49 -9.87
CA VAL A 515 -36.97 -5.01 -8.86
C VAL A 515 -37.49 -3.76 -8.15
N GLN A 516 -37.86 -3.89 -6.87
CA GLN A 516 -38.16 -2.74 -6.01
C GLN A 516 -36.88 -2.03 -5.59
N VAL A 517 -36.53 -0.96 -6.30
CA VAL A 517 -35.51 0.01 -5.86
C VAL A 517 -36.21 1.06 -4.99
N LEU A 518 -35.78 1.20 -3.72
CA LEU A 518 -36.30 2.21 -2.81
C LEU A 518 -35.76 3.61 -3.18
N PRO A 519 -36.59 4.68 -3.14
CA PRO A 519 -36.13 6.02 -3.47
C PRO A 519 -35.14 6.59 -2.45
N GLU A 520 -34.02 7.14 -2.94
CA GLU A 520 -33.06 7.90 -2.17
C GLU A 520 -33.60 9.32 -1.91
N SER A 521 -33.81 9.71 -0.65
CA SER A 521 -34.42 11.00 -0.29
C SER A 521 -33.40 12.15 -0.34
N LEU A 522 -33.22 12.74 -1.51
CA LEU A 522 -32.38 13.93 -1.70
C LEU A 522 -32.93 15.14 -0.92
N SER A 523 -32.14 15.61 0.05
CA SER A 523 -32.36 16.88 0.75
C SER A 523 -31.38 17.94 0.25
N PRO A 524 -31.81 18.93 -0.55
CA PRO A 524 -30.91 19.97 -1.04
C PRO A 524 -30.75 21.08 0.01
N SER A 525 -29.67 21.01 0.80
CA SER A 525 -29.21 22.12 1.65
C SER A 525 -28.66 23.25 0.79
N LYS A 526 -29.55 24.14 0.33
CA LYS A 526 -29.18 25.39 -0.35
C LYS A 526 -28.44 26.33 0.61
N ILE A 527 -27.10 26.20 0.68
CA ILE A 527 -26.25 27.22 1.29
C ILE A 527 -26.09 28.36 0.28
N SER A 528 -26.83 29.45 0.48
CA SER A 528 -26.69 30.68 -0.29
C SER A 528 -25.37 31.37 0.07
N THR A 529 -24.38 31.31 -0.82
CA THR A 529 -23.14 32.09 -0.69
C THR A 529 -23.42 33.59 -0.83
N PRO A 530 -22.81 34.46 0.00
CA PRO A 530 -22.99 35.89 -0.10
C PRO A 530 -22.34 36.43 -1.39
N VAL A 531 -23.11 37.16 -2.19
CA VAL A 531 -22.64 37.78 -3.44
C VAL A 531 -21.74 38.97 -3.11
N PHE A 532 -20.43 38.75 -3.08
CA PHE A 532 -19.44 39.82 -3.16
C PHE A 532 -19.10 40.09 -4.64
N SER A 533 -19.57 41.24 -5.14
CA SER A 533 -19.21 41.75 -6.45
C SER A 533 -17.73 42.16 -6.49
N LYS A 534 -16.89 41.29 -7.03
CA LYS A 534 -15.54 41.64 -7.51
C LYS A 534 -15.46 41.42 -9.01
N ILE A 535 -14.70 42.29 -9.67
CA ILE A 535 -14.39 42.24 -11.11
C ILE A 535 -13.87 40.83 -11.47
N PRO A 536 -14.27 40.22 -12.59
CA PRO A 536 -13.80 38.88 -12.96
C PRO A 536 -12.27 38.87 -13.13
N GLN A 537 -11.55 38.23 -12.21
CA GLN A 537 -10.11 38.01 -12.34
C GLN A 537 -9.74 36.84 -13.27
N HIS A 538 -10.76 36.21 -13.86
CA HIS A 538 -10.66 35.04 -14.74
C HIS A 538 -11.30 35.33 -16.11
N ILE A 539 -11.05 34.46 -17.09
CA ILE A 539 -11.50 34.59 -18.47
C ILE A 539 -13.01 34.30 -18.59
N GLY A 540 -13.48 33.28 -17.87
CA GLY A 540 -14.89 32.89 -17.80
C GLY A 540 -15.06 31.44 -17.31
N PRO A 541 -16.29 30.91 -17.21
CA PRO A 541 -16.51 29.56 -16.71
C PRO A 541 -15.88 28.47 -17.59
N SER A 542 -15.16 27.54 -16.95
CA SER A 542 -14.72 26.28 -17.56
C SER A 542 -15.85 25.24 -17.53
N ARG A 543 -15.98 24.46 -18.60
CA ARG A 543 -16.81 23.25 -18.65
C ARG A 543 -16.06 22.05 -18.03
N PRO A 544 -16.76 20.97 -17.66
CA PRO A 544 -16.13 19.71 -17.27
C PRO A 544 -15.05 19.25 -18.26
N VAL A 545 -14.06 18.51 -17.77
CA VAL A 545 -13.03 17.91 -18.63
C VAL A 545 -13.67 16.79 -19.44
N VAL A 546 -13.42 16.72 -20.74
CA VAL A 546 -13.86 15.62 -21.60
C VAL A 546 -12.65 14.75 -21.90
N ALA A 547 -12.70 13.47 -21.53
CA ALA A 547 -11.72 12.48 -21.93
C ALA A 547 -12.15 11.81 -23.24
N SER A 548 -11.22 11.72 -24.18
CA SER A 548 -11.39 11.04 -25.47
C SER A 548 -10.41 9.88 -25.57
N PHE A 549 -10.86 8.78 -26.18
CA PHE A 549 -10.02 7.62 -26.44
C PHE A 549 -9.33 7.68 -27.82
N ASN A 550 -8.33 6.82 -28.01
CA ASN A 550 -7.83 6.44 -29.34
C ASN A 550 -8.91 5.77 -30.21
N GLU A 551 -8.59 5.53 -31.47
CA GLU A 551 -9.52 4.96 -32.45
C GLU A 551 -9.96 3.55 -32.04
N GLU A 552 -9.09 2.81 -31.37
CA GLU A 552 -9.31 1.47 -30.83
C GLU A 552 -10.09 1.45 -29.49
N CYS A 553 -10.38 2.60 -28.89
CA CYS A 553 -11.03 2.72 -27.58
C CYS A 553 -10.29 2.04 -26.40
N GLU A 554 -8.98 1.82 -26.51
CA GLU A 554 -8.17 1.15 -25.48
C GLU A 554 -7.58 2.10 -24.42
N VAL A 555 -7.22 3.33 -24.82
CA VAL A 555 -6.44 4.29 -24.02
C VAL A 555 -6.96 5.73 -24.23
N VAL A 556 -7.07 6.50 -23.14
CA VAL A 556 -7.39 7.93 -23.21
C VAL A 556 -6.22 8.70 -23.82
N ASN A 557 -6.45 9.34 -24.98
CA ASN A 557 -5.42 10.04 -25.75
C ASN A 557 -5.45 11.57 -25.56
N TRP A 558 -6.61 12.14 -25.23
CA TRP A 558 -6.81 13.57 -25.03
C TRP A 558 -7.76 13.84 -23.87
N LEU A 559 -7.46 14.91 -23.13
CA LEU A 559 -8.36 15.59 -22.21
C LEU A 559 -8.64 16.98 -22.80
N SER A 560 -9.91 17.35 -22.98
CA SER A 560 -10.28 18.72 -23.38
C SER A 560 -11.11 19.42 -22.32
N THR A 561 -11.05 20.75 -22.29
CA THR A 561 -12.04 21.57 -21.59
C THR A 561 -12.25 22.86 -22.34
N ARG A 562 -13.49 23.34 -22.32
CA ARG A 562 -13.91 24.57 -22.98
C ARG A 562 -14.16 25.65 -21.94
N ILE A 563 -13.57 26.82 -22.17
CA ILE A 563 -13.77 28.04 -21.41
C ILE A 563 -14.65 28.95 -22.26
N ASP A 564 -15.85 29.26 -21.75
CA ASP A 564 -16.74 30.24 -22.35
C ASP A 564 -16.33 31.63 -21.86
N ILE A 565 -15.94 32.54 -22.76
CA ILE A 565 -15.33 33.82 -22.41
C ILE A 565 -16.42 34.82 -22.01
N GLN A 566 -16.30 35.35 -20.79
CA GLN A 566 -17.26 36.32 -20.24
C GLN A 566 -16.59 37.62 -19.78
N ASN A 567 -15.27 37.62 -19.59
CA ASN A 567 -14.52 38.80 -19.18
C ASN A 567 -14.47 39.84 -20.33
N PRO A 568 -14.98 41.08 -20.14
CA PRO A 568 -15.06 42.10 -21.21
C PRO A 568 -13.73 42.43 -21.90
N ASP A 569 -12.64 42.51 -21.13
CA ASP A 569 -11.30 42.83 -21.66
C ASP A 569 -10.76 41.68 -22.53
N VAL A 570 -11.08 40.44 -22.14
CA VAL A 570 -10.79 39.26 -22.94
C VAL A 570 -11.69 39.20 -24.17
N ILE A 571 -12.99 39.52 -24.07
CA ILE A 571 -13.91 39.57 -25.22
C ILE A 571 -13.38 40.54 -26.28
N HIS A 572 -12.98 41.76 -25.89
CA HIS A 572 -12.43 42.73 -26.84
C HIS A 572 -11.12 42.24 -27.48
N SER A 573 -10.16 41.78 -26.66
CA SER A 573 -8.84 41.41 -27.17
C SER A 573 -8.82 40.08 -27.94
N TYR A 574 -9.55 39.06 -27.50
CA TYR A 574 -9.68 37.77 -28.19
C TYR A 574 -10.63 37.83 -29.39
N GLY A 575 -11.79 38.48 -29.23
CA GLY A 575 -12.82 38.54 -30.25
C GLY A 575 -12.45 39.49 -31.40
N SER A 576 -12.07 40.74 -31.06
CA SER A 576 -11.85 41.81 -32.04
C SER A 576 -10.37 41.96 -32.44
N LEU A 577 -9.43 41.92 -31.48
CA LEU A 577 -8.00 42.12 -31.76
C LEU A 577 -7.25 40.83 -32.13
N GLY A 578 -7.92 39.67 -32.09
CA GLY A 578 -7.32 38.40 -32.52
C GLY A 578 -6.27 37.82 -31.57
N ALA A 579 -6.20 38.24 -30.31
CA ALA A 579 -5.23 37.75 -29.33
C ALA A 579 -5.19 36.21 -29.25
N ILE A 580 -3.99 35.63 -29.17
CA ILE A 580 -3.78 34.18 -29.08
C ILE A 580 -3.62 33.81 -27.60
N PRO A 581 -4.35 32.80 -27.08
CA PRO A 581 -4.15 32.34 -25.71
C PRO A 581 -2.79 31.66 -25.55
N GLU A 582 -2.06 32.02 -24.50
CA GLU A 582 -0.83 31.35 -24.08
C GLU A 582 -1.16 30.26 -23.05
N ILE A 583 -0.59 29.07 -23.23
CA ILE A 583 -0.74 27.94 -22.32
C ILE A 583 0.60 27.66 -21.63
N LYS A 584 0.57 27.52 -20.30
CA LYS A 584 1.74 27.11 -19.51
C LYS A 584 1.35 26.09 -18.46
N GLN A 585 1.98 24.92 -18.47
CA GLN A 585 1.86 23.97 -17.36
C GLN A 585 2.56 24.52 -16.11
N LEU A 586 1.88 24.53 -14.96
CA LEU A 586 2.45 25.01 -13.69
C LEU A 586 2.79 23.87 -12.72
N SER A 587 2.21 22.70 -12.92
CA SER A 587 2.33 21.52 -12.08
C SER A 587 1.86 20.28 -12.84
N PRO A 588 2.07 19.06 -12.31
CA PRO A 588 1.69 17.82 -12.98
C PRO A 588 0.25 17.83 -13.55
N CYS A 589 -0.73 18.25 -12.75
CA CYS A 589 -2.16 18.17 -13.11
C CYS A 589 -2.78 19.52 -13.53
N THR A 590 -2.04 20.64 -13.52
CA THR A 590 -2.63 21.97 -13.73
C THR A 590 -1.91 22.81 -14.80
N ALA A 591 -2.70 23.34 -15.73
CA ALA A 591 -2.28 24.34 -16.71
C ALA A 591 -2.84 25.72 -16.39
N ARG A 592 -2.13 26.76 -16.81
CA ARG A 592 -2.61 28.14 -16.85
C ARG A 592 -2.83 28.56 -18.29
N ILE A 593 -4.00 29.12 -18.58
CA ILE A 593 -4.29 29.86 -19.80
C ILE A 593 -4.20 31.36 -19.52
N THR A 594 -3.55 32.11 -20.40
CA THR A 594 -3.41 33.56 -20.31
C THR A 594 -3.85 34.21 -21.63
N VAL A 595 -4.71 35.22 -21.56
CA VAL A 595 -5.13 36.03 -22.72
C VAL A 595 -4.99 37.50 -22.33
N SER A 596 -4.13 38.23 -23.04
CA SER A 596 -3.94 39.68 -22.83
C SER A 596 -3.62 40.08 -21.37
N GLY A 597 -2.84 39.25 -20.67
CA GLY A 597 -2.48 39.43 -19.25
C GLY A 597 -3.48 38.81 -18.25
N ILE A 598 -4.73 38.60 -18.64
CA ILE A 598 -5.75 37.96 -17.78
C ILE A 598 -5.51 36.45 -17.80
N SER A 599 -5.45 35.83 -16.62
CA SER A 599 -5.06 34.43 -16.46
C SER A 599 -6.10 33.59 -15.72
N GLN A 600 -6.23 32.33 -16.11
CA GLN A 600 -7.13 31.36 -15.50
C GLN A 600 -6.42 30.01 -15.37
N MET A 601 -6.66 29.34 -14.24
CA MET A 601 -6.13 28.00 -13.97
C MET A 601 -7.11 26.94 -14.49
N VAL A 602 -6.57 25.84 -14.99
CA VAL A 602 -7.30 24.71 -15.54
C VAL A 602 -6.71 23.44 -14.95
N ILE A 603 -7.53 22.76 -14.14
CA ILE A 603 -7.16 21.55 -13.40
C ILE A 603 -7.63 20.33 -14.18
N PHE A 604 -6.76 19.33 -14.27
CA PHE A 604 -7.05 18.03 -14.87
C PHE A 604 -6.99 16.91 -13.81
N PRO A 605 -7.76 15.82 -13.99
CA PRO A 605 -7.84 14.72 -13.02
C PRO A 605 -6.56 13.87 -12.92
N VAL A 606 -5.71 13.92 -13.95
CA VAL A 606 -4.46 13.16 -14.09
C VAL A 606 -3.36 14.08 -14.64
N PRO A 607 -2.07 13.70 -14.54
CA PRO A 607 -1.00 14.54 -15.05
C PRO A 607 -1.08 14.71 -16.56
N ILE A 608 -0.76 15.91 -17.05
CA ILE A 608 -0.93 16.30 -18.46
C ILE A 608 0.38 16.66 -19.14
N ARG A 609 0.40 16.60 -20.47
CA ARG A 609 1.49 17.11 -21.31
C ARG A 609 1.12 18.48 -21.85
N GLY A 610 1.30 19.52 -21.02
CA GLY A 610 0.84 20.88 -21.35
C GLY A 610 1.58 21.54 -22.52
N GLU A 611 2.78 21.06 -22.88
CA GLU A 611 3.52 21.52 -24.06
C GLU A 611 2.93 20.95 -25.36
N ASP A 612 2.39 19.72 -25.32
CA ASP A 612 1.72 19.04 -26.45
C ASP A 612 0.26 19.51 -26.66
N ASN A 613 -0.08 20.70 -26.16
CA ASN A 613 -1.46 21.20 -26.18
C ASN A 613 -1.94 21.56 -27.61
N ARG A 614 -3.25 21.54 -27.78
CA ARG A 614 -3.93 22.08 -28.97
C ARG A 614 -5.04 23.02 -28.53
N LEU A 615 -5.22 24.11 -29.28
CA LEU A 615 -6.29 25.08 -29.06
C LEU A 615 -7.28 25.04 -30.23
N ARG A 616 -8.58 25.00 -29.91
CA ARG A 616 -9.65 25.33 -30.87
C ARG A 616 -10.27 26.66 -30.44
N LEU A 617 -10.27 27.62 -31.36
CA LEU A 617 -10.56 29.03 -31.07
C LEU A 617 -11.82 29.49 -31.82
N ALA A 618 -12.91 29.76 -31.11
CA ALA A 618 -14.11 30.34 -31.71
C ALA A 618 -14.28 31.81 -31.28
N ARG A 619 -13.68 32.72 -32.05
CA ARG A 619 -13.71 34.17 -31.77
C ARG A 619 -15.11 34.80 -31.88
N LYS A 620 -15.95 34.32 -32.82
CA LYS A 620 -17.34 34.79 -32.99
C LYS A 620 -18.29 34.31 -31.89
N SER A 621 -18.09 33.09 -31.40
CA SER A 621 -18.91 32.46 -30.36
C SER A 621 -18.29 32.57 -28.96
N LEU A 622 -17.19 33.33 -28.84
CA LEU A 622 -16.48 33.67 -27.60
C LEU A 622 -16.16 32.46 -26.71
N TRP A 623 -15.49 31.45 -27.26
CA TRP A 623 -14.96 30.34 -26.47
C TRP A 623 -13.58 29.87 -26.94
N ILE A 624 -12.85 29.23 -26.02
CA ILE A 624 -11.57 28.56 -26.22
C ILE A 624 -11.72 27.12 -25.73
N GLU A 625 -11.39 26.12 -26.54
CA GLU A 625 -11.23 24.74 -26.08
C GLU A 625 -9.73 24.41 -26.04
N LEU A 626 -9.26 24.06 -24.85
CA LEU A 626 -7.91 23.56 -24.58
C LEU A 626 -7.95 22.03 -24.61
N LEU A 627 -7.13 21.42 -25.45
CA LEU A 627 -6.89 19.98 -25.49
C LEU A 627 -5.45 19.72 -25.04
N VAL A 628 -5.25 18.78 -24.12
CA VAL A 628 -3.94 18.31 -23.65
C VAL A 628 -3.94 16.78 -23.59
N PRO A 629 -2.86 16.09 -23.98
CA PRO A 629 -2.78 14.66 -23.75
C PRO A 629 -2.52 14.35 -22.27
N PRO A 630 -2.98 13.20 -21.75
CA PRO A 630 -2.44 12.64 -20.52
C PRO A 630 -0.92 12.40 -20.62
N SER A 631 -0.23 12.50 -19.48
CA SER A 631 1.18 12.17 -19.34
C SER A 631 1.37 10.80 -18.71
N GLY A 632 2.04 9.91 -19.44
CA GLY A 632 2.54 8.63 -18.92
C GLY A 632 3.99 8.72 -18.41
N PRO A 633 4.55 7.60 -17.91
CA PRO A 633 5.95 7.51 -17.52
C PRO A 633 6.88 7.85 -18.70
N SER A 634 8.02 8.47 -18.38
CA SER A 634 9.07 8.82 -19.36
C SER A 634 8.65 9.77 -20.49
N GLN A 635 7.54 10.51 -20.36
CA GLN A 635 7.10 11.55 -21.30
C GLN A 635 7.42 12.97 -20.80
N ASN A 636 7.43 13.96 -21.70
CA ASN A 636 7.59 15.37 -21.34
C ASN A 636 6.28 15.94 -20.79
N GLY A 637 6.35 16.78 -19.75
CA GLY A 637 5.18 17.24 -18.99
C GLY A 637 4.77 16.24 -17.90
N GLY A 638 3.79 16.62 -17.07
CA GLY A 638 3.33 15.81 -15.94
C GLY A 638 4.29 15.87 -14.75
N MET A 639 4.59 14.73 -14.11
CA MET A 639 5.48 14.67 -12.95
C MET A 639 6.88 15.28 -13.17
N PRO A 640 7.55 15.14 -14.33
CA PRO A 640 8.78 15.87 -14.64
C PRO A 640 8.74 17.40 -14.45
N THR A 641 7.57 18.04 -14.45
CA THR A 641 7.45 19.49 -14.12
C THR A 641 7.73 19.79 -12.64
N ARG A 642 7.58 18.80 -11.76
CA ARG A 642 7.88 18.85 -10.33
C ARG A 642 8.18 17.43 -9.83
N PRO A 643 9.38 16.87 -10.11
CA PRO A 643 9.66 15.45 -9.92
C PRO A 643 9.62 14.99 -8.45
N PHE A 644 9.82 15.92 -7.52
CA PHE A 644 9.71 15.69 -6.07
C PHE A 644 8.71 16.70 -5.49
N PRO A 645 7.39 16.49 -5.62
CA PRO A 645 6.41 17.42 -5.08
C PRO A 645 6.49 17.44 -3.55
N VAL A 646 6.51 18.65 -3.00
CA VAL A 646 6.42 18.92 -1.57
C VAL A 646 5.08 19.59 -1.33
N VAL A 647 4.22 18.95 -0.54
CA VAL A 647 2.80 19.30 -0.40
C VAL A 647 2.45 19.59 1.06
N LEU A 648 1.40 20.40 1.25
CA LEU A 648 0.86 20.75 2.56
C LEU A 648 -0.37 19.87 2.83
N ALA A 649 -0.39 19.16 3.96
CA ALA A 649 -1.48 18.26 4.33
C ALA A 649 -2.83 19.00 4.50
N SER A 650 -2.80 20.22 5.04
CA SER A 650 -3.99 21.06 5.18
C SER A 650 -3.63 22.55 5.22
N ALA A 651 -4.52 23.39 4.69
CA ALA A 651 -4.42 24.84 4.85
C ALA A 651 -4.60 25.30 6.32
N MET A 652 -5.23 24.47 7.17
CA MET A 652 -5.46 24.76 8.60
C MET A 652 -4.35 24.21 9.50
N CYS A 653 -3.60 23.21 9.05
CA CYS A 653 -2.47 22.60 9.75
C CYS A 653 -1.38 22.28 8.71
N PRO A 654 -0.42 23.19 8.49
CA PRO A 654 0.54 23.11 7.40
C PRO A 654 1.69 22.14 7.71
N GLU A 655 1.37 20.85 7.84
CA GLU A 655 2.39 19.80 7.86
C GLU A 655 2.91 19.57 6.42
N ILE A 656 4.23 19.61 6.25
CA ILE A 656 4.90 19.54 4.95
C ILE A 656 5.40 18.11 4.72
N HIS A 657 4.99 17.51 3.60
CA HIS A 657 5.39 16.16 3.23
C HIS A 657 5.90 16.06 1.79
N ALA A 658 6.86 15.17 1.55
CA ALA A 658 7.18 14.71 0.21
C ALA A 658 6.02 13.84 -0.31
N TRP A 659 5.52 14.13 -1.51
CA TRP A 659 4.34 13.45 -2.04
C TRP A 659 4.64 12.01 -2.51
N ASN A 660 5.77 11.80 -3.19
CA ASN A 660 6.21 10.52 -3.74
C ASN A 660 7.37 9.86 -2.98
N VAL A 661 7.73 10.35 -1.79
CA VAL A 661 8.74 9.74 -0.91
C VAL A 661 8.14 9.45 0.45
N HIS A 662 8.37 8.25 0.98
CA HIS A 662 7.88 7.84 2.30
C HIS A 662 8.57 8.63 3.42
N TYR A 663 7.92 8.68 4.59
CA TYR A 663 8.50 9.28 5.78
C TYR A 663 9.72 8.47 6.26
N VAL A 664 10.82 9.16 6.56
CA VAL A 664 12.08 8.56 7.03
C VAL A 664 12.57 9.25 8.30
N ASN A 665 12.59 8.52 9.41
CA ASN A 665 13.22 8.99 10.65
C ASN A 665 14.73 8.69 10.63
N LEU A 666 15.53 9.64 10.14
CA LEU A 666 16.99 9.53 10.02
C LEU A 666 17.71 9.19 11.33
N SER A 667 17.13 9.50 12.50
CA SER A 667 17.72 9.18 13.80
C SER A 667 17.61 7.69 14.16
N ARG A 668 16.57 7.01 13.65
CA ARG A 668 16.30 5.58 13.88
C ARG A 668 17.02 4.66 12.89
N LEU A 669 17.32 5.14 11.67
CA LEU A 669 17.95 4.31 10.64
C LEU A 669 19.38 3.86 11.05
N PRO A 670 19.69 2.55 11.07
CA PRO A 670 21.03 2.08 11.44
C PRO A 670 22.11 2.48 10.41
N PHE A 671 23.31 2.79 10.88
CA PHE A 671 24.45 3.08 10.01
C PHE A 671 24.93 1.86 9.21
N LEU A 672 25.30 2.09 7.96
CA LEU A 672 26.04 1.18 7.10
C LEU A 672 27.54 1.25 7.44
N ASP A 673 28.11 0.13 7.89
CA ASP A 673 29.54 0.05 8.17
C ASP A 673 30.37 0.08 6.88
N CYS A 674 30.99 1.24 6.63
CA CYS A 674 31.83 1.49 5.46
C CYS A 674 33.30 1.11 5.65
N SER A 675 33.68 0.46 6.76
CA SER A 675 35.08 0.09 7.04
C SER A 675 35.62 -1.05 6.15
N HIS A 676 34.74 -1.89 5.59
CA HIS A 676 35.09 -3.06 4.78
C HIS A 676 34.55 -2.97 3.33
N PRO A 677 35.06 -2.05 2.47
CA PRO A 677 34.49 -1.77 1.16
C PRO A 677 34.47 -2.96 0.20
N THR A 678 35.41 -3.90 0.32
CA THR A 678 35.45 -5.14 -0.48
C THR A 678 34.30 -6.11 -0.15
N LYS A 679 33.83 -6.14 1.10
CA LYS A 679 32.62 -6.87 1.50
C LYS A 679 31.38 -6.17 0.96
N LEU A 680 31.30 -4.85 1.14
CA LEU A 680 30.16 -4.04 0.67
C LEU A 680 29.96 -4.14 -0.85
N TYR A 681 31.04 -4.05 -1.63
CA TYR A 681 31.00 -4.09 -3.09
C TYR A 681 30.14 -5.24 -3.64
N LYS A 682 30.15 -6.42 -3.00
CA LYS A 682 29.42 -7.61 -3.46
C LYS A 682 27.90 -7.42 -3.57
N TRP A 683 27.29 -6.61 -2.70
CA TRP A 683 25.84 -6.37 -2.69
C TRP A 683 25.48 -4.91 -2.95
N LEU A 684 26.29 -3.98 -2.44
CA LEU A 684 26.03 -2.55 -2.52
C LEU A 684 26.30 -1.99 -3.91
N ASN A 685 27.32 -2.48 -4.63
CA ASN A 685 27.59 -2.03 -5.99
C ASN A 685 26.44 -2.39 -6.97
N PRO A 686 25.88 -3.62 -7.00
CA PRO A 686 24.72 -3.88 -7.84
C PRO A 686 23.42 -3.22 -7.35
N HIS A 687 23.22 -3.01 -6.04
CA HIS A 687 22.06 -2.27 -5.49
C HIS A 687 22.10 -0.76 -5.80
N ILE A 688 23.24 -0.09 -5.65
CA ILE A 688 23.42 1.30 -6.12
C ILE A 688 23.32 1.33 -7.65
N GLY A 689 23.90 0.33 -8.31
CA GLY A 689 23.88 0.19 -9.75
C GLY A 689 22.46 0.11 -10.32
N SER A 690 21.52 -0.58 -9.66
CA SER A 690 20.13 -0.77 -10.12
C SER A 690 19.24 0.46 -10.00
N MET A 691 19.67 1.55 -9.35
CA MET A 691 18.95 2.84 -9.36
C MET A 691 18.73 3.40 -10.78
N MET A 692 19.56 3.00 -11.75
CA MET A 692 19.43 3.36 -13.15
C MET A 692 18.60 2.33 -13.93
N SER A 693 17.49 2.78 -14.51
CA SER A 693 16.67 2.01 -15.44
C SER A 693 17.40 1.70 -16.75
N THR A 694 16.85 0.77 -17.55
CA THR A 694 17.35 0.46 -18.89
C THR A 694 17.27 1.67 -19.84
N ARG A 695 16.33 2.60 -19.62
CA ARG A 695 16.19 3.86 -20.37
C ARG A 695 17.36 4.79 -20.04
N GLU A 696 17.54 5.10 -18.76
CA GLU A 696 18.59 5.99 -18.25
C GLU A 696 20.00 5.50 -18.58
N ARG A 697 20.23 4.19 -18.62
CA ARG A 697 21.51 3.63 -19.11
C ARG A 697 21.77 3.87 -20.59
N LYS A 698 20.74 3.96 -21.42
CA LYS A 698 20.87 4.29 -22.85
C LYS A 698 21.11 5.79 -23.01
N GLU A 699 20.31 6.62 -22.34
CA GLU A 699 20.41 8.09 -22.31
C GLU A 699 21.82 8.52 -21.87
N ARG A 700 22.32 7.96 -20.75
CA ARG A 700 23.66 8.21 -20.23
C ARG A 700 24.78 7.83 -21.20
N LYS A 701 24.63 6.72 -21.93
CA LYS A 701 25.61 6.27 -22.94
C LYS A 701 25.62 7.14 -24.19
N ARG A 702 24.50 7.78 -24.51
CA ARG A 702 24.36 8.69 -25.65
C ARG A 702 24.68 10.14 -25.30
N HIS A 703 24.90 10.44 -24.01
CA HIS A 703 25.01 11.79 -23.48
C HIS A 703 23.76 12.66 -23.72
N GLU A 704 22.58 12.02 -23.77
CA GLU A 704 21.28 12.70 -23.82
C GLU A 704 21.02 13.41 -22.47
N LYS A 705 20.27 14.52 -22.50
CA LYS A 705 19.90 15.28 -21.29
C LYS A 705 18.61 14.70 -20.69
N ASP A 706 18.70 14.16 -19.49
CA ASP A 706 17.57 13.85 -18.62
C ASP A 706 17.92 14.27 -17.18
N ASP A 707 17.10 15.11 -16.57
CA ASP A 707 17.43 15.75 -15.29
C ASP A 707 17.35 14.75 -14.11
N LEU A 708 16.43 13.77 -14.17
CA LEU A 708 16.32 12.72 -13.15
C LEU A 708 17.51 11.75 -13.23
N MET A 709 17.95 11.40 -14.44
CA MET A 709 19.17 10.66 -14.69
C MET A 709 20.40 11.40 -14.13
N PHE A 710 20.52 12.70 -14.32
CA PHE A 710 21.64 13.47 -13.75
C PHE A 710 21.61 13.53 -12.21
N VAL A 711 20.43 13.63 -11.60
CA VAL A 711 20.27 13.47 -10.14
C VAL A 711 20.73 12.08 -9.70
N LYS A 712 20.26 11.00 -10.36
CA LYS A 712 20.66 9.62 -10.06
C LYS A 712 22.15 9.36 -10.28
N ASP A 713 22.77 9.97 -11.29
CA ASP A 713 24.21 9.86 -11.55
C ASP A 713 25.03 10.55 -10.44
N THR A 714 24.56 11.71 -9.97
CA THR A 714 25.16 12.43 -8.85
C THR A 714 25.02 11.63 -7.55
N LEU A 715 23.84 11.10 -7.26
CA LEU A 715 23.59 10.22 -6.11
C LEU A 715 24.45 8.95 -6.19
N HIS A 716 24.50 8.26 -7.33
CA HIS A 716 25.38 7.11 -7.54
C HIS A 716 26.84 7.47 -7.24
N ALA A 717 27.34 8.59 -7.77
CA ALA A 717 28.70 9.06 -7.52
C ALA A 717 28.96 9.36 -6.03
N ILE A 718 28.01 9.98 -5.32
CA ILE A 718 28.11 10.20 -3.87
C ILE A 718 28.15 8.85 -3.13
N MET A 719 27.20 7.95 -3.39
CA MET A 719 27.04 6.67 -2.68
C MET A 719 28.26 5.75 -2.83
N VAL A 720 28.80 5.58 -4.05
CA VAL A 720 29.97 4.70 -4.28
C VAL A 720 31.28 5.25 -3.69
N ARG A 721 31.38 6.58 -3.55
CA ARG A 721 32.53 7.25 -2.92
C ARG A 721 32.37 7.35 -1.41
N ALA A 722 31.16 7.53 -0.89
CA ALA A 722 30.86 7.62 0.54
C ALA A 722 30.94 6.27 1.26
N SER A 723 30.69 5.16 0.54
CA SER A 723 30.92 3.80 1.00
C SER A 723 32.36 3.31 0.79
N GLY A 724 33.17 4.01 -0.02
CA GLY A 724 34.54 3.60 -0.37
C GLY A 724 34.63 2.46 -1.39
N ILE A 725 33.51 1.85 -1.80
CA ILE A 725 33.48 0.71 -2.74
C ILE A 725 34.07 1.05 -4.12
N GLN A 726 34.13 2.34 -4.48
CA GLN A 726 34.91 2.84 -5.61
C GLN A 726 35.88 3.93 -5.13
N GLY A 727 37.19 3.69 -5.24
CA GLY A 727 38.25 4.65 -4.85
C GLY A 727 38.83 4.45 -3.45
N GLY A 728 38.53 3.33 -2.78
CA GLY A 728 39.21 2.89 -1.56
C GLY A 728 38.70 3.57 -0.29
N LYS A 729 39.22 4.75 0.04
CA LYS A 729 38.83 5.45 1.28
C LYS A 729 37.50 6.20 1.09
N ALA A 730 36.55 5.93 1.99
CA ALA A 730 35.27 6.63 2.08
C ALA A 730 35.45 8.16 2.10
N ARG A 731 34.68 8.86 1.26
CA ARG A 731 34.64 10.32 1.17
C ARG A 731 33.42 10.87 1.92
N ARG A 732 33.59 12.04 2.54
CA ARG A 732 32.58 12.66 3.42
C ARG A 732 32.24 14.10 3.01
N LEU A 733 33.04 14.72 2.17
CA LEU A 733 32.81 16.03 1.57
C LEU A 733 32.71 15.87 0.06
N PHE A 734 31.66 16.44 -0.52
CA PHE A 734 31.41 16.50 -1.95
C PHE A 734 31.06 17.94 -2.34
N SER A 735 31.42 18.34 -3.56
CA SER A 735 31.04 19.61 -4.16
C SER A 735 30.14 19.34 -5.38
N LEU A 736 29.04 20.07 -5.49
CA LEU A 736 28.32 20.15 -6.76
C LEU A 736 29.04 21.21 -7.61
N MET A 737 29.57 20.76 -8.76
CA MET A 737 30.31 21.61 -9.69
C MET A 737 29.51 21.75 -10.98
N ASP A 738 29.24 22.99 -11.38
CA ASP A 738 28.69 23.25 -12.70
C ASP A 738 29.73 22.92 -13.79
N LYS A 739 29.31 22.21 -14.83
CA LYS A 739 30.20 21.75 -15.91
C LYS A 739 30.61 22.87 -16.87
N GLY A 740 29.82 23.93 -17.01
CA GLY A 740 30.08 25.02 -17.94
C GLY A 740 31.04 26.07 -17.38
N THR A 741 30.85 26.43 -16.12
CA THR A 741 31.60 27.50 -15.42
C THR A 741 32.70 26.98 -14.50
N HIS A 742 32.71 25.68 -14.17
CA HIS A 742 33.54 25.06 -13.12
C HIS A 742 33.33 25.63 -11.71
N ASN A 743 32.30 26.46 -11.51
CA ASN A 743 31.96 26.99 -10.20
C ASN A 743 31.39 25.90 -9.28
N THR A 744 31.57 26.08 -7.97
CA THR A 744 30.97 25.28 -6.92
C THR A 744 30.20 26.22 -6.00
N ASP A 745 28.89 26.05 -5.91
CA ASP A 745 28.01 26.79 -4.99
C ASP A 745 27.59 25.95 -3.77
N THR A 746 27.58 24.62 -3.92
CA THR A 746 26.99 23.69 -2.95
C THR A 746 28.01 22.67 -2.47
N LEU A 747 28.17 22.58 -1.14
CA LEU A 747 28.98 21.56 -0.47
C LEU A 747 28.09 20.61 0.32
N LEU A 748 28.30 19.30 0.14
CA LEU A 748 27.56 18.24 0.81
C LEU A 748 28.45 17.51 1.81
N PHE A 749 28.07 17.58 3.09
CA PHE A 749 28.74 16.92 4.21
C PHE A 749 28.01 15.62 4.56
N VAL A 750 28.42 14.52 3.93
CA VAL A 750 27.85 13.20 4.18
C VAL A 750 28.41 12.67 5.50
N ASN A 751 27.60 12.63 6.55
CA ASN A 751 27.96 12.06 7.86
C ASN A 751 28.30 10.56 7.73
N GLY A 752 27.39 9.81 7.10
CA GLY A 752 27.53 8.39 6.82
C GLY A 752 26.30 7.89 6.07
N LEU A 753 26.38 6.68 5.54
CA LEU A 753 25.25 6.00 4.89
C LEU A 753 24.45 5.20 5.93
N ARG A 754 23.16 5.01 5.69
CA ARG A 754 22.23 4.31 6.60
C ARG A 754 21.34 3.32 5.84
N TYR A 755 20.92 2.26 6.51
CA TYR A 755 19.93 1.34 5.96
C TYR A 755 18.54 1.92 6.13
N ASP A 756 17.85 2.18 5.02
CA ASP A 756 16.41 2.43 5.01
C ASP A 756 15.70 1.07 4.96
N GLN A 757 15.29 0.61 6.14
CA GLN A 757 14.80 -0.74 6.37
C GLN A 757 13.37 -0.96 5.87
N SER A 758 12.50 0.05 5.88
CA SER A 758 11.12 -0.07 5.41
C SER A 758 11.00 -0.02 3.88
N ALA A 759 12.01 0.52 3.20
CA ALA A 759 12.07 0.58 1.74
C ALA A 759 13.15 -0.34 1.12
N HIS A 760 13.75 -1.22 1.92
CA HIS A 760 14.81 -2.16 1.51
C HIS A 760 15.98 -1.48 0.77
N THR A 761 16.37 -0.26 1.18
CA THR A 761 17.39 0.54 0.48
C THR A 761 18.44 1.16 1.40
N VAL A 762 19.30 2.00 0.86
CA VAL A 762 20.37 2.73 1.56
C VAL A 762 20.21 4.22 1.26
N MET A 763 20.41 5.06 2.27
CA MET A 763 20.38 6.53 2.19
C MET A 763 21.72 7.12 2.62
#